data_AF-A0A849WID1-F1
#
_entry.id   AF-A0A849WID1-F1
#
_cell.length_a   1.000
_cell.length_b   1.000
_cell.length_c   1.000
_cell.angle_alpha   90.00
_cell.angle_beta   90.00
_cell.angle_gamma   90.00
#
_symmetry.space_group_name_H-M   'P 1'
#
loop_
_entity.id
_entity.type
_entity.pdbx_description
1 polymer ?
#
loop_
_entity_poly.entity_id
_entity_poly.type
_entity_poly.pdbx_seq_one_letter_code
_entity_poly.pdbx_strand_id
1 'polypeptide(L)'
;MLADSKIWKWYQRHSNAIDSVLDIACGTIPGSGLVIGPMRLMLANWRDKDDLVLDEKHQEVEKVLKEVKPILSEIVEEIEDFNAFTSARSQEQRISALQQNEEIRQEIQKVLPQLSQSISFSISKMQKNKKLGSHYEIGDLLGKGGQAEVRRGRNLVADRPVAIKMFPKDLTEDSVAIAKLKQEYGLLVEKLVHENIVQYRDLALDEESSRYFVVMDIVEGKNLRNKMLERGTNGFSLEETVEILTPVAKALDFAHERGIVHRDLKPENIMIRNSDGRIYLTDFGLASEIRTTLSRKPGFSIDISGTLPYMAPEQYLGHRLDGRTDNWALGVIIYEMVEGIHPFNGTTLEHYMKLICELEPEPPERLEKAAWQILQNLFKKDRKERREKACEVLQNLLSGKKSIEEKEMPKNIKEIPIFSPKGLLSKKEMMALKDRKIMDYDGGIRYEGQMEGKERSGYGIMTWPSGEKYEGYWKKGKRNGYGVNFYTNGQYYEGEFIDDQLHGYGKMVWPSGEQYEGNWKNDKRNGQGTNVYVNKQRYEGNWKDDIRDGQGIMTWPSGERYEGNWKNNKRNGQGINKYANGQRYEGNWKDDVRDGEGTMTWPGGERYEGRWKNDRRNGYGINKYEGGHYYEGEFVEDKLNGQGIMKWPSGEVYEGQWKNDRRNGYGINKYVNGTKAEGIWEDDRFISRSSKK
;
A
#
# COMPACT_ATOMS: atom_id res chain seq x y z
N MET A 1 2.44 44.93 15.98
CA MET A 1 3.19 44.81 17.25
C MET A 1 4.05 43.52 17.36
N LEU A 2 4.63 43.01 16.26
CA LEU A 2 5.68 41.96 16.31
C LEU A 2 7.00 42.35 15.61
N ALA A 3 7.01 43.41 14.79
CA ALA A 3 8.24 43.97 14.20
C ALA A 3 9.29 44.38 15.27
N ASP A 4 8.88 44.51 16.54
CA ASP A 4 9.74 44.82 17.69
C ASP A 4 10.00 43.65 18.66
N SER A 5 9.58 42.42 18.34
CA SER A 5 9.88 41.26 19.20
C SER A 5 11.39 40.98 19.22
N LYS A 6 11.99 40.96 20.43
CA LYS A 6 13.41 40.61 20.64
C LYS A 6 13.78 39.23 20.08
N ILE A 7 12.81 38.32 19.94
CA ILE A 7 13.03 36.98 19.36
C ILE A 7 13.13 37.06 17.84
N TRP A 8 12.30 37.90 17.21
CA TRP A 8 12.33 38.07 15.77
C TRP A 8 13.62 38.76 15.30
N LYS A 9 14.03 39.83 15.99
CA LYS A 9 15.33 40.48 15.75
C LYS A 9 16.51 39.54 16.00
N TRP A 10 16.35 38.56 16.88
CA TRP A 10 17.34 37.51 17.09
C TRP A 10 17.36 36.54 15.90
N TYR A 11 16.21 36.01 15.45
CA TYR A 11 16.17 35.13 14.28
C TYR A 11 16.76 35.79 13.03
N GLN A 12 16.41 37.05 12.74
CA GLN A 12 16.94 37.77 11.57
C GLN A 12 18.46 37.93 11.59
N ARG A 13 19.06 38.12 12.76
CA ARG A 13 20.52 38.22 12.88
C ARG A 13 21.23 36.91 12.56
N HIS A 14 20.60 35.77 12.89
CA HIS A 14 21.23 34.45 12.81
C HIS A 14 20.57 33.52 11.78
N SER A 15 19.76 34.06 10.85
CA SER A 15 18.87 33.26 10.00
C SER A 15 19.64 32.25 9.15
N ASN A 16 20.83 32.63 8.71
CA ASN A 16 21.69 31.76 7.90
C ASN A 16 22.16 30.50 8.65
N ALA A 17 22.55 30.63 9.92
CA ALA A 17 22.97 29.51 10.76
C ALA A 17 21.76 28.64 11.11
N ILE A 18 20.66 29.27 11.52
CA ILE A 18 19.42 28.59 11.90
C ILE A 18 18.86 27.78 10.73
N ASP A 19 18.76 28.37 9.54
CA ASP A 19 18.21 27.70 8.35
C ASP A 19 19.06 26.50 7.93
N SER A 20 20.39 26.58 8.05
CA SER A 20 21.32 25.49 7.73
C SER A 20 21.29 24.35 8.77
N VAL A 21 21.13 24.65 10.06
CA VAL A 21 20.94 23.62 11.11
C VAL A 21 19.64 22.86 10.89
N LEU A 22 18.56 23.57 10.57
CA LEU A 22 17.26 22.97 10.24
C LEU A 22 17.33 22.11 8.97
N ASP A 23 18.15 22.47 7.97
CA ASP A 23 18.37 21.62 6.79
C ASP A 23 19.08 20.31 7.09
N ILE A 24 20.14 20.38 7.89
CA ILE A 24 20.91 19.19 8.27
C ILE A 24 20.03 18.25 9.08
N ALA A 25 19.23 18.79 10.01
CA ALA A 25 18.22 18.06 10.75
C ALA A 25 17.24 17.34 9.81
N CYS A 26 16.81 18.00 8.74
CA CYS A 26 15.89 17.45 7.74
C CYS A 26 16.47 16.27 6.94
N GLY A 27 17.77 16.33 6.62
CA GLY A 27 18.46 15.32 5.82
C GLY A 27 19.00 14.12 6.60
N THR A 28 19.17 14.24 7.93
CA THR A 28 19.78 13.19 8.77
C THR A 28 18.78 12.42 9.62
N ILE A 29 17.58 12.96 9.88
CA ILE A 29 16.55 12.31 10.70
C ILE A 29 15.36 11.88 9.85
N PRO A 30 15.04 10.58 9.77
CA PRO A 30 13.85 10.08 9.07
C PRO A 30 12.56 10.73 9.62
N GLY A 31 11.74 11.30 8.72
CA GLY A 31 10.41 11.86 9.05
C GLY A 31 10.39 13.34 9.48
N SER A 32 11.55 13.98 9.66
CA SER A 32 11.69 15.39 10.07
C SER A 32 11.21 16.40 9.00
N GLY A 33 11.19 16.01 7.72
CA GLY A 33 10.70 16.83 6.61
C GLY A 33 9.22 17.20 6.67
N LEU A 34 8.40 16.44 7.42
CA LEU A 34 6.98 16.75 7.66
C LEU A 34 6.77 17.96 8.60
N VAL A 35 7.83 18.40 9.27
CA VAL A 35 7.81 19.45 10.31
C VAL A 35 8.65 20.65 9.89
N ILE A 36 9.86 20.41 9.38
CA ILE A 36 10.81 21.45 8.97
C ILE A 36 10.33 22.15 7.67
N GLY A 37 9.67 21.42 6.77
CA GLY A 37 9.10 21.98 5.54
C GLY A 37 8.04 23.08 5.77
N PRO A 38 6.98 22.83 6.59
CA PRO A 38 5.99 23.84 6.94
C PRO A 38 6.56 25.05 7.71
N MET A 39 7.50 24.82 8.62
CA MET A 39 8.15 25.89 9.40
C MET A 39 8.96 26.84 8.48
N ARG A 40 9.64 26.28 7.47
CA ARG A 40 10.34 27.04 6.43
C ARG A 40 9.43 27.82 5.51
N LEU A 41 8.36 27.20 5.00
CA LEU A 41 7.38 27.86 4.14
C LEU A 41 6.76 29.09 4.83
N MET A 42 6.51 28.98 6.14
CA MET A 42 5.94 30.05 6.94
C MET A 42 6.95 31.18 7.23
N LEU A 43 8.23 30.86 7.45
CA LEU A 43 9.32 31.85 7.60
C LEU A 43 9.69 32.53 6.28
N ALA A 44 9.62 31.80 5.15
CA ALA A 44 9.88 32.30 3.81
C ALA A 44 8.77 33.26 3.33
N ASN A 45 7.49 32.90 3.54
CA ASN A 45 6.34 33.76 3.20
C ASN A 45 6.32 35.11 3.96
N TRP A 46 7.12 35.24 5.01
CA TRP A 46 7.25 36.47 5.80
C TRP A 46 8.37 37.40 5.29
N ARG A 47 9.35 36.88 4.53
CA ARG A 47 10.40 37.70 3.87
C ARG A 47 9.84 38.60 2.75
N ASP A 48 8.67 38.25 2.20
CA ASP A 48 8.11 38.87 0.99
C ASP A 48 7.00 39.91 1.26
N LYS A 49 6.69 40.23 2.52
CA LYS A 49 5.63 41.21 2.86
C LYS A 49 6.06 42.16 3.96
N ASP A 50 6.39 43.39 3.58
CA ASP A 50 6.74 44.50 4.50
C ASP A 50 5.55 45.03 5.33
N ASP A 51 4.32 44.72 4.92
CA ASP A 51 3.11 45.14 5.64
C ASP A 51 2.09 44.00 5.71
N LEU A 52 1.88 43.47 6.91
CA LEU A 52 0.74 42.59 7.17
C LEU A 52 0.17 42.79 8.57
N VAL A 53 -1.16 42.91 8.60
CA VAL A 53 -2.00 42.83 9.80
C VAL A 53 -1.76 41.48 10.47
N LEU A 54 -1.54 41.51 11.79
CA LEU A 54 -1.30 40.33 12.62
C LEU A 54 -2.56 39.45 12.66
N ASP A 55 -2.55 38.33 11.95
CA ASP A 55 -3.52 37.26 12.20
C ASP A 55 -3.08 36.40 13.41
N GLU A 56 -3.99 35.58 13.94
CA GLU A 56 -3.73 34.68 15.08
C GLU A 56 -2.57 33.70 14.80
N LYS A 57 -2.25 33.39 13.54
CA LYS A 57 -1.16 32.47 13.19
C LYS A 57 0.19 33.05 13.57
N HIS A 58 0.41 34.36 13.41
CA HIS A 58 1.69 35.03 13.71
C HIS A 58 2.05 35.04 15.19
N GLN A 59 1.06 35.11 16.10
CA GLN A 59 1.32 35.07 17.54
C GLN A 59 1.76 33.68 18.03
N GLU A 60 1.31 32.62 17.35
CA GLU A 60 1.68 31.24 17.69
C GLU A 60 3.09 30.89 17.18
N VAL A 61 3.52 31.41 16.02
CA VAL A 61 4.91 31.29 15.55
C VAL A 61 5.90 31.88 16.55
N GLU A 62 5.56 33.03 17.14
CA GLU A 62 6.40 33.66 18.16
C GLU A 62 6.51 32.79 19.43
N LYS A 63 5.46 32.05 19.80
CA LYS A 63 5.51 31.10 20.93
C LYS A 63 6.40 29.90 20.63
N VAL A 64 6.32 29.33 19.42
CA VAL A 64 7.23 28.26 18.99
C VAL A 64 8.67 28.75 19.01
N LEU A 65 8.94 29.91 18.42
CA LEU A 65 10.28 30.52 18.43
C LEU A 65 10.77 30.84 19.85
N LYS A 66 9.90 31.21 20.79
CA LYS A 66 10.26 31.38 22.22
C LYS A 66 10.72 30.07 22.87
N GLU A 67 10.08 28.96 22.53
CA GLU A 67 10.40 27.64 23.07
C GLU A 67 11.66 27.04 22.44
N VAL A 68 11.86 27.21 21.13
CA VAL A 68 13.03 26.66 20.43
C VAL A 68 14.26 27.57 20.44
N LYS A 69 14.11 28.86 20.75
CA LYS A 69 15.22 29.81 20.79
C LYS A 69 16.34 29.41 21.75
N PRO A 70 16.10 29.02 23.02
CA PRO A 70 17.18 28.62 23.94
C PRO A 70 17.97 27.45 23.36
N ILE A 71 17.24 26.48 22.83
CA ILE A 71 17.74 25.26 22.21
C ILE A 71 18.61 25.54 20.98
N LEU A 72 18.18 26.48 20.13
CA LEU A 72 18.92 26.88 18.93
C LEU A 72 20.08 27.84 19.23
N SER A 73 20.00 28.64 20.29
CA SER A 73 21.03 29.65 20.62
C SER A 73 22.36 29.00 20.99
N GLU A 74 22.33 27.85 21.66
CA GLU A 74 23.54 27.09 22.04
C GLU A 74 24.36 26.64 20.81
N ILE A 75 23.69 26.28 19.71
CA ILE A 75 24.34 25.79 18.48
C ILE A 75 24.69 26.95 17.53
N VAL A 76 23.87 28.00 17.51
CA VAL A 76 24.03 29.12 16.57
C VAL A 76 25.31 29.91 16.84
N GLU A 77 25.66 30.15 18.10
CA GLU A 77 26.90 30.87 18.45
C GLU A 77 28.15 30.08 18.03
N GLU A 78 28.16 28.76 18.24
CA GLU A 78 29.26 27.88 17.81
C GLU A 78 29.42 27.81 16.28
N ILE A 79 28.31 27.89 15.54
CA ILE A 79 28.31 27.86 14.07
C ILE A 79 28.77 29.19 13.47
N GLU A 80 28.37 30.32 14.05
CA GLU A 80 28.73 31.63 13.52
C GLU A 80 30.22 31.97 13.75
N ASP A 81 30.82 31.44 14.81
CA ASP A 81 32.27 31.58 15.08
C ASP A 81 33.15 30.67 14.19
N PHE A 82 32.54 29.78 13.40
CA PHE A 82 33.27 28.87 12.51
C PHE A 82 33.76 29.58 11.23
N ASN A 83 35.07 29.78 11.09
CA ASN A 83 35.71 30.49 9.95
C ASN A 83 35.28 30.02 8.53
N ALA A 84 34.96 28.73 8.36
CA ALA A 84 34.48 28.21 7.08
C ALA A 84 33.00 28.57 6.82
N PHE A 85 32.20 28.76 7.88
CA PHE A 85 30.81 29.22 7.78
C PHE A 85 30.74 30.68 7.31
N THR A 86 31.61 31.55 7.85
CA THR A 86 31.67 32.98 7.49
C THR A 86 32.19 33.22 6.06
N SER A 87 32.89 32.26 5.47
CA SER A 87 33.45 32.35 4.11
C SER A 87 32.60 31.67 3.03
N ALA A 88 31.60 30.87 3.40
CA ALA A 88 30.73 30.14 2.48
C ALA A 88 29.66 31.06 1.84
N ARG A 89 29.57 31.03 0.50
CA ARG A 89 28.70 31.94 -0.28
C ARG A 89 27.32 31.35 -0.60
N SER A 90 27.16 30.03 -0.55
CA SER A 90 25.87 29.36 -0.77
C SER A 90 25.43 28.50 0.42
N GLN A 91 24.12 28.24 0.50
CA GLN A 91 23.50 27.40 1.52
C GLN A 91 24.06 25.96 1.50
N GLU A 92 24.26 25.40 0.30
CA GLU A 92 24.85 24.06 0.11
C GLU A 92 26.29 23.98 0.64
N GLN A 93 27.09 25.03 0.44
CA GLN A 93 28.46 25.10 0.97
C GLN A 93 28.48 25.15 2.49
N ARG A 94 27.54 25.89 3.11
CA ARG A 94 27.39 25.95 4.58
C ARG A 94 27.00 24.59 5.16
N ILE A 95 26.02 23.92 4.54
CA ILE A 95 25.58 22.58 4.94
C ILE A 95 26.73 21.58 4.84
N SER A 96 27.49 21.61 3.75
CA SER A 96 28.64 20.73 3.54
C SER A 96 29.74 20.97 4.58
N ALA A 97 30.04 22.23 4.90
CA ALA A 97 31.03 22.58 5.92
C ALA A 97 30.61 22.12 7.33
N LEU A 98 29.33 22.24 7.67
CA LEU A 98 28.77 21.77 8.93
C LEU A 98 28.79 20.24 9.04
N GLN A 99 28.50 19.52 7.95
CA GLN A 99 28.54 18.05 7.91
C GLN A 99 29.95 17.48 8.09
N GLN A 100 30.98 18.23 7.71
CA GLN A 100 32.39 17.85 7.88
C GLN A 100 32.95 18.18 9.27
N ASN A 101 32.24 18.97 10.08
CA ASN A 101 32.65 19.33 11.44
C ASN A 101 32.00 18.38 12.47
N GLU A 102 32.82 17.54 13.10
CA GLU A 102 32.35 16.47 13.98
C GLU A 102 31.80 16.96 15.32
N GLU A 103 32.36 18.04 15.89
CA GLU A 103 31.90 18.65 17.14
C GLU A 103 30.51 19.27 16.97
N ILE A 104 30.32 20.08 15.93
CA ILE A 104 29.04 20.72 15.61
C ILE A 104 27.96 19.66 15.31
N ARG A 105 28.34 18.57 14.63
CA ARG A 105 27.43 17.45 14.33
C ARG A 105 26.94 16.76 15.61
N GLN A 106 27.81 16.54 16.59
CA GLN A 106 27.44 15.92 17.87
C GLN A 106 26.49 16.82 18.67
N GLU A 107 26.73 18.13 18.66
CA GLU A 107 25.87 19.08 19.38
C GLU A 107 24.48 19.18 18.75
N ILE A 108 24.41 19.23 17.42
CA ILE A 108 23.16 19.12 16.67
C ILE A 108 22.43 17.83 17.05
N GLN A 109 23.09 16.67 17.10
CA GLN A 109 22.43 15.40 17.45
C GLN A 109 21.83 15.35 18.87
N LYS A 110 22.41 16.04 19.86
CA LYS A 110 21.87 16.08 21.23
C LYS A 110 20.55 16.85 21.33
N VAL A 111 20.40 17.87 20.50
CA VAL A 111 19.32 18.85 20.57
C VAL A 111 18.08 18.46 19.74
N LEU A 112 18.28 17.69 18.67
CA LEU A 112 17.22 17.33 17.71
C LEU A 112 15.96 16.66 18.31
N PRO A 113 16.05 15.73 19.28
CA PRO A 113 14.85 15.12 19.87
C PRO A 113 13.97 16.13 20.60
N GLN A 114 14.58 17.08 21.32
CA GLN A 114 13.88 18.12 22.10
C GLN A 114 13.21 19.13 21.17
N LEU A 115 13.88 19.49 20.08
CA LEU A 115 13.34 20.35 19.02
C LEU A 115 12.14 19.70 18.33
N SER A 116 12.23 18.41 18.00
CA SER A 116 11.14 17.63 17.38
C SER A 116 9.90 17.54 18.29
N GLN A 117 10.09 17.29 19.59
CA GLN A 117 9.02 17.19 20.57
C GLN A 117 8.28 18.52 20.75
N SER A 118 9.02 19.63 20.87
CA SER A 118 8.45 20.98 21.09
C SER A 118 7.66 21.48 19.88
N ILE A 119 8.18 21.27 18.66
CA ILE A 119 7.47 21.65 17.44
C ILE A 119 6.22 20.79 17.21
N SER A 120 6.30 19.48 17.46
CA SER A 120 5.15 18.57 17.36
C SER A 120 4.03 18.94 18.35
N PHE A 121 4.39 19.30 19.58
CA PHE A 121 3.46 19.75 20.60
C PHE A 121 2.74 21.06 20.20
N SER A 122 3.48 22.02 19.65
CA SER A 122 2.91 23.30 19.19
C SER A 122 2.01 23.15 17.95
N ILE A 123 2.35 22.27 16.99
CA ILE A 123 1.48 21.94 15.84
C ILE A 123 0.17 21.27 16.28
N SER A 124 0.25 20.35 17.24
CA SER A 124 -0.94 19.72 17.85
C SER A 124 -1.90 20.76 18.44
N LYS A 125 -1.34 21.80 19.08
CA LYS A 125 -2.08 22.92 19.68
C LYS A 125 -2.74 23.83 18.64
N MET A 126 -2.07 24.10 17.51
CA MET A 126 -2.63 24.88 16.39
C MET A 126 -3.81 24.18 15.70
N GLN A 127 -3.85 22.84 15.71
CA GLN A 127 -4.94 22.05 15.13
C GLN A 127 -6.13 21.83 16.08
N LYS A 128 -6.05 22.32 17.31
CA LYS A 128 -6.98 21.97 18.41
C LYS A 128 -8.34 22.70 18.36
N ASN A 129 -8.52 23.63 17.41
CA ASN A 129 -9.76 24.37 17.14
C ASN A 129 -10.07 24.46 15.62
N LYS A 130 -9.47 23.59 14.79
CA LYS A 130 -9.77 23.57 13.36
C LYS A 130 -11.21 23.09 13.18
N LYS A 131 -12.03 23.85 12.45
CA LYS A 131 -13.36 23.39 12.02
C LYS A 131 -13.22 22.48 10.79
N LEU A 132 -13.90 21.34 10.81
CA LEU A 132 -14.09 20.47 9.66
C LEU A 132 -15.51 20.67 9.14
N GLY A 133 -15.61 21.32 7.97
CA GLY A 133 -16.89 21.78 7.45
C GLY A 133 -17.62 22.71 8.44
N SER A 134 -18.96 22.68 8.39
CA SER A 134 -19.82 23.48 9.28
C SER A 134 -20.25 22.75 10.57
N HIS A 135 -19.88 21.47 10.74
CA HIS A 135 -20.50 20.60 11.75
C HIS A 135 -19.56 20.09 12.84
N TYR A 136 -18.24 20.12 12.62
CA TYR A 136 -17.28 19.52 13.55
C TYR A 136 -16.11 20.44 13.87
N GLU A 137 -15.64 20.35 15.11
CA GLU A 137 -14.40 20.96 15.58
C GLU A 137 -13.44 19.84 16.01
N ILE A 138 -12.18 19.93 15.59
CA ILE A 138 -11.16 18.94 15.94
C ILE A 138 -10.40 19.40 17.17
N GLY A 139 -10.25 18.50 18.15
CA GLY A 139 -9.45 18.66 19.36
C GLY A 139 -8.19 17.77 19.37
N ASP A 140 -7.90 17.17 20.52
CA ASP A 140 -6.66 16.43 20.79
C ASP A 140 -6.46 15.18 19.94
N LEU A 141 -5.21 14.86 19.61
CA LEU A 141 -4.85 13.57 19.00
C LEU A 141 -5.06 12.45 20.03
N LEU A 142 -5.89 11.46 19.67
CA LEU A 142 -6.16 10.27 20.49
C LEU A 142 -5.25 9.10 20.10
N GLY A 143 -4.89 9.00 18.83
CA GLY A 143 -3.99 7.97 18.33
C GLY A 143 -3.60 8.20 16.87
N LYS A 144 -2.40 7.76 16.50
CA LYS A 144 -1.89 7.85 15.12
C LYS A 144 -1.24 6.52 14.76
N GLY A 145 -1.78 5.83 13.76
CA GLY A 145 -1.20 4.61 13.20
C GLY A 145 -0.91 4.76 11.70
N GLY A 146 -0.34 3.73 11.06
CA GLY A 146 -0.04 3.74 9.62
C GLY A 146 -1.27 3.87 8.70
N GLN A 147 -2.48 3.75 9.24
CA GLN A 147 -3.73 3.70 8.48
C GLN A 147 -4.55 4.99 8.53
N ALA A 148 -4.54 5.68 9.67
CA ALA A 148 -5.33 6.88 9.91
C ALA A 148 -4.86 7.58 11.19
N GLU A 149 -5.23 8.86 11.28
CA GLU A 149 -5.09 9.68 12.46
C GLU A 149 -6.45 9.78 13.16
N VAL A 150 -6.53 9.47 14.46
CA VAL A 150 -7.77 9.57 15.23
C VAL A 150 -7.64 10.72 16.23
N ARG A 151 -8.54 11.68 16.14
CA ARG A 151 -8.57 12.88 17.00
C ARG A 151 -9.90 12.96 17.73
N ARG A 152 -9.89 13.50 18.94
CA ARG A 152 -11.08 13.96 19.65
C ARG A 152 -11.69 15.10 18.84
N GLY A 153 -13.00 15.20 18.83
CA GLY A 153 -13.70 16.33 18.23
C GLY A 153 -14.99 16.66 18.97
N ARG A 154 -15.66 17.72 18.51
CA ARG A 154 -16.98 18.13 18.99
C ARG A 154 -17.90 18.29 17.80
N ASN A 155 -19.07 17.67 17.84
CA ASN A 155 -20.15 17.99 16.91
C ASN A 155 -20.78 19.30 17.37
N LEU A 156 -20.67 20.35 16.56
CA LEU A 156 -21.12 21.71 16.89
C LEU A 156 -22.64 21.87 16.87
N VAL A 157 -23.35 20.98 16.17
CA VAL A 157 -24.83 21.01 16.08
C VAL A 157 -25.47 20.30 17.26
N ALA A 158 -25.02 19.08 17.55
CA ALA A 158 -25.53 18.25 18.64
C ALA A 158 -24.87 18.53 20.00
N ASP A 159 -23.89 19.43 20.00
CA ASP A 159 -23.07 19.81 21.15
C ASP A 159 -22.51 18.64 21.98
N ARG A 160 -21.89 17.67 21.29
CA ARG A 160 -21.38 16.44 21.93
C ARG A 160 -19.98 16.06 21.47
N PRO A 161 -19.17 15.43 22.33
CA PRO A 161 -17.85 14.96 21.94
C PRO A 161 -17.97 13.76 20.99
N VAL A 162 -17.02 13.66 20.06
CA VAL A 162 -16.93 12.61 19.04
C VAL A 162 -15.48 12.19 18.82
N ALA A 163 -15.26 11.04 18.20
CA ALA A 163 -13.96 10.65 17.66
C ALA A 163 -13.98 10.84 16.14
N ILE A 164 -12.93 11.44 15.60
CA ILE A 164 -12.78 11.77 14.17
C ILE A 164 -11.56 11.03 13.64
N LYS A 165 -11.79 10.05 12.76
CA LYS A 165 -10.74 9.27 12.10
C LYS A 165 -10.48 9.85 10.71
N MET A 166 -9.31 10.45 10.52
CA MET A 166 -8.89 11.12 9.30
C MET A 166 -7.93 10.23 8.49
N PHE A 167 -8.27 9.99 7.22
CA PHE A 167 -7.46 9.15 6.34
C PHE A 167 -6.34 9.93 5.63
N PRO A 168 -5.22 9.29 5.22
CA PRO A 168 -4.13 9.95 4.50
C PRO A 168 -4.57 10.55 3.15
N LYS A 169 -3.87 11.59 2.68
CA LYS A 169 -4.19 12.24 1.40
C LYS A 169 -4.02 11.30 0.20
N ASP A 170 -3.01 10.43 0.21
CA ASP A 170 -2.76 9.47 -0.87
C ASP A 170 -3.92 8.47 -1.08
N LEU A 171 -4.77 8.29 -0.07
CA LEU A 171 -6.00 7.51 -0.18
C LEU A 171 -7.07 8.29 -0.95
N THR A 172 -7.17 9.59 -0.69
CA THR A 172 -8.20 10.46 -1.28
C THR A 172 -8.00 10.76 -2.75
N GLU A 173 -6.83 10.44 -3.30
CA GLU A 173 -6.54 10.55 -4.72
C GLU A 173 -6.83 9.23 -5.49
N ASP A 174 -7.09 8.13 -4.77
CA ASP A 174 -7.46 6.84 -5.34
C ASP A 174 -8.99 6.66 -5.37
N SER A 175 -9.57 6.88 -6.56
CA SER A 175 -11.01 6.77 -6.78
C SER A 175 -11.60 5.40 -6.41
N VAL A 176 -10.84 4.30 -6.58
CA VAL A 176 -11.28 2.94 -6.23
C VAL A 176 -11.29 2.78 -4.72
N ALA A 177 -10.26 3.27 -4.04
CA ALA A 177 -10.17 3.20 -2.59
C ALA A 177 -11.25 4.05 -1.90
N ILE A 178 -11.60 5.22 -2.43
CA ILE A 178 -12.71 6.04 -1.93
C ILE A 178 -14.07 5.34 -2.14
N ALA A 179 -14.30 4.74 -3.32
CA ALA A 179 -15.54 4.02 -3.60
C ALA A 179 -15.74 2.87 -2.59
N LYS A 180 -14.66 2.11 -2.32
CA LYS A 180 -14.66 1.07 -1.29
C LYS A 180 -14.89 1.60 0.12
N LEU A 181 -14.23 2.70 0.50
CA LEU A 181 -14.44 3.34 1.80
C LEU A 181 -15.92 3.71 2.02
N LYS A 182 -16.55 4.34 1.01
CA LYS A 182 -17.98 4.71 1.07
C LYS A 182 -18.88 3.48 1.15
N GLN A 183 -18.58 2.44 0.39
CA GLN A 183 -19.34 1.18 0.41
C GLN A 183 -19.23 0.48 1.78
N GLU A 184 -18.03 0.33 2.31
CA GLU A 184 -17.80 -0.29 3.63
C GLU A 184 -18.47 0.53 4.74
N TYR A 185 -18.30 1.86 4.74
CA TYR A 185 -18.99 2.74 5.69
C TYR A 185 -20.51 2.56 5.65
N GLY A 186 -21.12 2.50 4.46
CA GLY A 186 -22.55 2.26 4.31
C GLY A 186 -23.01 0.95 4.95
N LEU A 187 -22.26 -0.14 4.75
CA LEU A 187 -22.54 -1.43 5.37
C LEU A 187 -22.45 -1.38 6.91
N LEU A 188 -21.46 -0.66 7.45
CA LEU A 188 -21.27 -0.54 8.90
C LEU A 188 -22.42 0.23 9.55
N VAL A 189 -22.82 1.37 8.97
CA VAL A 189 -23.93 2.18 9.51
C VAL A 189 -25.26 1.43 9.43
N GLU A 190 -25.50 0.70 8.34
CA GLU A 190 -26.75 -0.05 8.14
C GLU A 190 -26.85 -1.29 9.04
N LYS A 191 -25.76 -2.05 9.19
CA LYS A 191 -25.79 -3.40 9.77
C LYS A 191 -25.19 -3.49 11.17
N LEU A 192 -24.33 -2.56 11.60
CA LEU A 192 -23.63 -2.64 12.89
C LEU A 192 -24.17 -1.65 13.92
N VAL A 193 -25.40 -1.90 14.39
CA VAL A 193 -25.95 -1.25 15.58
C VAL A 193 -25.98 -2.27 16.73
N HIS A 194 -25.04 -2.17 17.65
CA HIS A 194 -24.86 -3.11 18.76
C HIS A 194 -24.35 -2.40 20.02
N GLU A 195 -24.74 -2.86 21.21
CA GLU A 195 -24.40 -2.20 22.48
C GLU A 195 -22.89 -2.15 22.79
N ASN A 196 -22.13 -3.11 22.25
CA ASN A 196 -20.67 -3.23 22.40
C ASN A 196 -19.88 -2.88 21.12
N ILE A 197 -20.49 -2.20 20.15
CA ILE A 197 -19.78 -1.70 18.94
C ILE A 197 -19.86 -0.18 18.92
N VAL A 198 -18.75 0.49 18.64
CA VAL A 198 -18.75 1.95 18.48
C VAL A 198 -19.61 2.35 17.28
N GLN A 199 -20.54 3.28 17.49
CA GLN A 199 -21.46 3.72 16.46
C GLN A 199 -20.79 4.72 15.51
N TYR A 200 -20.87 4.43 14.20
CA TYR A 200 -20.49 5.36 13.14
C TYR A 200 -21.60 6.38 12.90
N ARG A 201 -21.20 7.66 12.76
CA ARG A 201 -22.12 8.81 12.74
C ARG A 201 -22.10 9.57 11.42
N ASP A 202 -20.92 9.76 10.83
CA ASP A 202 -20.79 10.53 9.59
C ASP A 202 -19.54 10.09 8.79
N LEU A 203 -19.56 10.33 7.48
CA LEU A 203 -18.43 10.23 6.56
C LEU A 203 -18.42 11.46 5.66
N ALA A 204 -17.37 12.27 5.76
CA ALA A 204 -17.26 13.53 5.04
C ALA A 204 -15.85 13.78 4.49
N LEU A 205 -15.74 14.75 3.58
CA LEU A 205 -14.50 15.24 3.00
C LEU A 205 -14.15 16.59 3.63
N ASP A 206 -12.94 16.72 4.16
CA ASP A 206 -12.39 18.04 4.51
C ASP A 206 -11.92 18.73 3.23
N GLU A 207 -12.63 19.76 2.79
CA GLU A 207 -12.31 20.50 1.56
C GLU A 207 -10.92 21.13 1.61
N GLU A 208 -10.48 21.62 2.78
CA GLU A 208 -9.20 22.31 2.92
C GLU A 208 -8.01 21.35 2.83
N SER A 209 -8.06 20.23 3.55
CA SER A 209 -6.98 19.23 3.50
C SER A 209 -7.15 18.20 2.38
N SER A 210 -8.30 18.19 1.71
CA SER A 210 -8.73 17.16 0.76
C SER A 210 -8.71 15.75 1.36
N ARG A 211 -8.90 15.58 2.67
CA ARG A 211 -8.88 14.29 3.37
C ARG A 211 -10.29 13.83 3.73
N TYR A 212 -10.62 12.57 3.45
CA TYR A 212 -11.83 11.95 4.00
C TYR A 212 -11.66 11.69 5.49
N PHE A 213 -12.75 11.84 6.24
CA PHE A 213 -12.80 11.50 7.65
C PHE A 213 -14.12 10.82 8.02
N VAL A 214 -14.05 9.92 9.00
CA VAL A 214 -15.20 9.25 9.59
C VAL A 214 -15.39 9.75 11.01
N VAL A 215 -16.63 10.11 11.35
CA VAL A 215 -17.03 10.51 12.69
C VAL A 215 -17.72 9.33 13.37
N MET A 216 -17.33 9.05 14.60
CA MET A 216 -17.88 7.98 15.41
C MET A 216 -18.06 8.43 16.87
N ASP A 217 -18.83 7.66 17.64
CA ASP A 217 -18.97 7.93 19.08
C ASP A 217 -17.61 7.78 19.77
N ILE A 218 -17.30 8.72 20.67
CA ILE A 218 -16.09 8.64 21.49
C ILE A 218 -16.33 7.74 22.69
N VAL A 219 -15.37 6.85 22.97
CA VAL A 219 -15.34 6.04 24.20
C VAL A 219 -14.27 6.61 25.12
N GLU A 220 -14.70 7.29 26.19
CA GLU A 220 -13.81 7.84 27.20
C GLU A 220 -13.28 6.71 28.10
N GLY A 221 -12.10 6.19 27.79
CA GLY A 221 -11.61 4.95 28.34
C GLY A 221 -10.17 4.64 27.97
N LYS A 222 -9.66 3.51 28.47
CA LYS A 222 -8.40 2.91 28.00
C LYS A 222 -8.68 1.69 27.13
N ASN A 223 -7.79 1.40 26.19
CA ASN A 223 -7.89 0.16 25.41
C ASN A 223 -7.36 -1.05 26.21
N LEU A 224 -7.67 -2.26 25.73
CA LEU A 224 -7.27 -3.50 26.36
C LEU A 224 -5.75 -3.67 26.39
N ARG A 225 -5.02 -3.22 25.35
CA ARG A 225 -3.55 -3.18 25.32
C ARG A 225 -2.98 -2.50 26.56
N ASN A 226 -3.44 -1.29 26.87
CA ASN A 226 -2.99 -0.53 28.04
C ASN A 226 -3.31 -1.26 29.35
N LYS A 227 -4.49 -1.89 29.44
CA LYS A 227 -4.86 -2.71 30.61
C LYS A 227 -3.97 -3.95 30.76
N MET A 228 -3.56 -4.57 29.65
CA MET A 228 -2.62 -5.70 29.65
C MET A 228 -1.21 -5.26 30.08
N LEU A 229 -0.73 -4.12 29.59
CA LEU A 229 0.57 -3.56 29.99
C LEU A 229 0.64 -3.23 31.49
N GLU A 230 -0.45 -2.73 32.08
CA GLU A 230 -0.55 -2.50 33.53
C GLU A 230 -0.41 -3.79 34.35
N ARG A 231 -0.86 -4.94 33.82
CA ARG A 231 -0.68 -6.26 34.46
C ARG A 231 0.71 -6.85 34.22
N GLY A 232 1.35 -6.49 33.11
CA GLY A 232 2.64 -7.04 32.70
C GLY A 232 2.59 -8.55 32.48
N THR A 233 3.67 -9.24 32.83
CA THR A 233 3.77 -10.71 32.68
C THR A 233 2.92 -11.49 33.66
N ASN A 234 2.21 -10.84 34.60
CA ASN A 234 1.33 -11.53 35.55
C ASN A 234 0.02 -12.04 34.92
N GLY A 235 -0.30 -11.60 33.70
CA GLY A 235 -1.51 -12.02 32.99
C GLY A 235 -2.81 -11.67 33.74
N PHE A 236 -3.91 -12.21 33.23
CA PHE A 236 -5.25 -12.14 33.80
C PHE A 236 -5.69 -13.55 34.20
N SER A 237 -6.57 -13.66 35.20
CA SER A 237 -7.24 -14.93 35.43
C SER A 237 -8.13 -15.28 34.23
N LEU A 238 -8.48 -16.56 34.10
CA LEU A 238 -9.37 -17.01 33.04
C LEU A 238 -10.77 -16.37 33.17
N GLU A 239 -11.24 -16.19 34.40
CA GLU A 239 -12.49 -15.50 34.74
C GLU A 239 -12.47 -14.04 34.30
N GLU A 240 -11.43 -13.30 34.65
CA GLU A 240 -11.25 -11.90 34.23
C GLU A 240 -11.18 -11.78 32.70
N THR A 241 -10.47 -12.72 32.05
CA THR A 241 -10.33 -12.77 30.60
C THR A 241 -11.69 -12.97 29.93
N VAL A 242 -12.47 -13.95 30.41
CA VAL A 242 -13.80 -14.24 29.87
C VAL A 242 -14.78 -13.10 30.16
N GLU A 243 -14.71 -12.47 31.33
CA GLU A 243 -15.54 -11.31 31.67
C GLU A 243 -15.31 -10.15 30.68
N ILE A 244 -14.04 -9.83 30.40
CA ILE A 244 -13.66 -8.73 29.49
C ILE A 244 -14.01 -9.06 28.04
N LEU A 245 -13.80 -10.31 27.59
CA LEU A 245 -13.95 -10.68 26.18
C LEU A 245 -15.36 -11.14 25.82
N THR A 246 -16.24 -11.48 26.77
CA THR A 246 -17.62 -11.88 26.48
C THR A 246 -18.39 -10.81 25.69
N PRO A 247 -18.35 -9.51 26.05
CA PRO A 247 -18.95 -8.45 25.24
C PRO A 247 -18.35 -8.35 23.82
N VAL A 248 -17.04 -8.61 23.68
CA VAL A 248 -16.34 -8.60 22.38
C VAL A 248 -16.83 -9.76 21.51
N ALA A 249 -16.93 -10.96 22.08
CA ALA A 249 -17.43 -12.14 21.38
C ALA A 249 -18.87 -11.97 20.90
N LYS A 250 -19.74 -11.36 21.72
CA LYS A 250 -21.12 -11.02 21.33
C LYS A 250 -21.15 -10.04 20.15
N ALA A 251 -20.30 -9.02 20.18
CA ALA A 251 -20.16 -8.06 19.08
C ALA A 251 -19.64 -8.72 17.78
N LEU A 252 -18.67 -9.64 17.89
CA LEU A 252 -18.13 -10.38 16.74
C LEU A 252 -19.19 -11.30 16.13
N ASP A 253 -19.83 -12.14 16.93
CA ASP A 253 -20.89 -13.03 16.44
C ASP A 253 -22.02 -12.24 15.76
N PHE A 254 -22.44 -11.11 16.36
CA PHE A 254 -23.43 -10.20 15.79
C PHE A 254 -23.02 -9.66 14.41
N ALA A 255 -21.76 -9.27 14.26
CA ALA A 255 -21.22 -8.77 12.99
C ALA A 255 -21.10 -9.89 11.95
N HIS A 256 -20.61 -11.06 12.34
CA HIS A 256 -20.41 -12.22 11.47
C HIS A 256 -21.73 -12.73 10.89
N GLU A 257 -22.81 -12.76 11.69
CA GLU A 257 -24.16 -13.12 11.25
C GLU A 257 -24.70 -12.18 10.16
N ARG A 258 -24.14 -10.98 10.04
CA ARG A 258 -24.49 -9.97 9.03
C ARG A 258 -23.49 -9.91 7.87
N GLY A 259 -22.55 -10.86 7.83
CA GLY A 259 -21.51 -10.97 6.81
C GLY A 259 -20.41 -9.92 6.95
N ILE A 260 -20.26 -9.30 8.12
CA ILE A 260 -19.21 -8.32 8.38
C ILE A 260 -18.11 -8.98 9.21
N VAL A 261 -16.87 -8.84 8.75
CA VAL A 261 -15.67 -9.36 9.41
C VAL A 261 -14.86 -8.17 9.92
N HIS A 262 -14.34 -8.24 11.14
CA HIS A 262 -13.58 -7.15 11.75
C HIS A 262 -12.23 -6.94 11.05
N ARG A 263 -11.50 -8.03 10.73
CA ARG A 263 -10.24 -8.10 9.95
C ARG A 263 -9.00 -7.48 10.61
N ASP A 264 -9.17 -6.65 11.63
CA ASP A 264 -8.10 -6.01 12.40
C ASP A 264 -8.29 -6.20 13.92
N LEU A 265 -8.80 -7.34 14.36
CA LEU A 265 -9.08 -7.55 15.79
C LEU A 265 -7.77 -7.64 16.58
N LYS A 266 -7.60 -6.75 17.56
CA LYS A 266 -6.42 -6.65 18.42
C LYS A 266 -6.75 -5.89 19.71
N PRO A 267 -5.91 -5.98 20.77
CA PRO A 267 -6.19 -5.32 22.05
C PRO A 267 -6.35 -3.80 21.99
N GLU A 268 -5.72 -3.13 21.02
CA GLU A 268 -5.84 -1.68 20.82
C GLU A 268 -7.25 -1.28 20.34
N ASN A 269 -7.98 -2.20 19.69
CA ASN A 269 -9.31 -1.97 19.14
C ASN A 269 -10.44 -2.37 20.11
N ILE A 270 -10.12 -2.74 21.35
CA ILE A 270 -11.08 -3.07 22.41
C ILE A 270 -10.99 -1.98 23.49
N MET A 271 -12.00 -1.12 23.58
CA MET A 271 -12.06 0.01 24.50
C MET A 271 -12.84 -0.33 25.77
N ILE A 272 -12.32 0.11 26.92
CA ILE A 272 -12.91 -0.07 28.25
C ILE A 272 -13.26 1.31 28.79
N ARG A 273 -14.55 1.61 28.88
CA ARG A 273 -15.04 2.92 29.29
C ARG A 273 -14.79 3.17 30.79
N ASN A 274 -14.23 4.33 31.14
CA ASN A 274 -13.84 4.63 32.52
C ASN A 274 -15.04 4.80 33.47
N SER A 275 -16.19 5.26 32.96
CA SER A 275 -17.35 5.59 33.80
C SER A 275 -18.02 4.37 34.42
N ASP A 276 -18.02 3.23 33.73
CA ASP A 276 -18.79 2.04 34.12
C ASP A 276 -18.17 0.72 33.67
N GLY A 277 -16.96 0.73 33.11
CA GLY A 277 -16.26 -0.47 32.68
C GLY A 277 -16.81 -1.13 31.42
N ARG A 278 -17.80 -0.54 30.73
CA ARG A 278 -18.37 -1.14 29.51
C ARG A 278 -17.33 -1.28 28.40
N ILE A 279 -17.43 -2.40 27.70
CA ILE A 279 -16.54 -2.79 26.62
C ILE A 279 -17.14 -2.39 25.27
N TYR A 280 -16.30 -1.80 24.42
CA TYR A 280 -16.64 -1.39 23.06
C TYR A 280 -15.59 -1.87 22.08
N LEU A 281 -16.02 -2.54 21.02
CA LEU A 281 -15.20 -2.88 19.87
C LEU A 281 -15.23 -1.71 18.87
N THR A 282 -14.05 -1.26 18.44
CA THR A 282 -13.86 -0.16 17.48
C THR A 282 -13.11 -0.65 16.23
N ASP A 283 -13.08 0.16 15.17
CA ASP A 283 -12.20 -0.02 14.01
C ASP A 283 -12.48 -1.24 13.11
N PHE A 284 -13.77 -1.57 12.95
CA PHE A 284 -14.22 -2.52 11.94
C PHE A 284 -13.80 -2.12 10.52
N GLY A 285 -12.92 -2.91 9.91
CA GLY A 285 -12.79 -3.14 8.47
C GLY A 285 -12.36 -1.97 7.56
N LEU A 286 -12.73 -0.72 7.87
CA LEU A 286 -12.67 0.48 7.02
C LEU A 286 -11.30 0.74 6.41
N ALA A 287 -10.23 0.26 7.06
CA ALA A 287 -8.85 0.46 6.63
C ALA A 287 -8.16 -0.83 6.13
N SER A 288 -8.77 -2.01 6.30
CA SER A 288 -8.17 -3.31 5.92
C SER A 288 -8.12 -3.51 4.40
N GLU A 289 -9.20 -3.23 3.69
CA GLU A 289 -9.27 -3.39 2.23
C GLU A 289 -8.58 -2.23 1.49
N ILE A 290 -8.55 -1.08 2.16
CA ILE A 290 -7.79 0.10 1.79
C ILE A 290 -6.28 -0.17 1.88
N ARG A 291 -5.80 -0.82 2.96
CA ARG A 291 -4.41 -1.29 3.08
C ARG A 291 -4.05 -2.20 1.91
N THR A 292 -4.84 -3.21 1.57
CA THR A 292 -4.53 -4.10 0.42
C THR A 292 -4.36 -3.34 -0.90
N THR A 293 -5.04 -2.20 -1.05
CA THR A 293 -4.93 -1.33 -2.23
C THR A 293 -3.69 -0.42 -2.14
N LEU A 294 -3.41 0.17 -0.99
CA LEU A 294 -2.27 1.08 -0.76
C LEU A 294 -0.92 0.37 -0.58
N SER A 295 -0.88 -0.83 0.01
CA SER A 295 0.32 -1.69 0.14
C SER A 295 0.91 -2.13 -1.20
N ARG A 296 0.20 -1.90 -2.31
CA ARG A 296 0.68 -2.09 -3.69
C ARG A 296 1.52 -0.90 -4.20
N LYS A 297 1.56 0.22 -3.47
CA LYS A 297 2.37 1.41 -3.80
C LYS A 297 3.76 1.30 -3.14
N PRO A 298 4.86 1.64 -3.86
CA PRO A 298 6.20 1.69 -3.28
C PRO A 298 6.29 2.74 -2.16
N GLY A 299 6.95 2.40 -1.04
CA GLY A 299 7.18 3.33 0.08
C GLY A 299 6.11 3.31 1.19
N PHE A 300 5.03 2.54 1.05
CA PHE A 300 4.07 2.35 2.13
C PHE A 300 4.63 1.38 3.18
N SER A 301 5.02 1.89 4.34
CA SER A 301 5.48 1.07 5.45
C SER A 301 4.30 0.29 6.06
N ILE A 302 4.33 -1.04 5.96
CA ILE A 302 3.44 -1.89 6.76
C ILE A 302 3.82 -1.68 8.23
N ASP A 303 2.86 -1.34 9.08
CA ASP A 303 3.12 -1.21 10.52
C ASP A 303 3.41 -2.60 11.11
N ILE A 304 4.70 -2.88 11.28
CA ILE A 304 5.23 -4.15 11.79
C ILE A 304 4.84 -4.34 13.27
N SER A 305 4.54 -3.25 14.01
CA SER A 305 4.54 -3.23 15.47
C SER A 305 3.24 -3.67 16.15
N GLY A 306 2.09 -3.69 15.45
CA GLY A 306 0.81 -3.90 16.15
C GLY A 306 -0.24 -4.79 15.47
N THR A 307 -0.16 -5.03 14.16
CA THR A 307 -1.22 -5.80 13.45
C THR A 307 -0.80 -7.22 13.10
N LEU A 308 0.45 -7.39 12.64
CA LEU A 308 0.97 -8.68 12.19
C LEU A 308 0.78 -9.81 13.22
N PRO A 309 1.07 -9.63 14.53
CA PRO A 309 1.02 -10.74 15.49
C PRO A 309 -0.38 -11.39 15.63
N TYR A 310 -1.45 -10.63 15.35
CA TYR A 310 -2.85 -11.09 15.45
C TYR A 310 -3.43 -11.64 14.15
N MET A 311 -2.72 -11.49 13.03
CA MET A 311 -3.23 -11.90 11.73
C MET A 311 -3.34 -13.43 11.62
N ALA A 312 -4.45 -13.90 11.06
CA ALA A 312 -4.65 -15.31 10.78
C ALA A 312 -3.83 -15.77 9.55
N PRO A 313 -3.51 -17.07 9.41
CA PRO A 313 -2.76 -17.60 8.26
C PRO A 313 -3.33 -17.17 6.91
N GLU A 314 -4.65 -17.19 6.76
CA GLU A 314 -5.34 -16.77 5.54
C GLU A 314 -5.07 -15.30 5.14
N GLN A 315 -4.76 -14.42 6.11
CA GLN A 315 -4.44 -13.02 5.84
C GLN A 315 -3.03 -12.86 5.26
N TYR A 316 -2.07 -13.68 5.70
CA TYR A 316 -0.72 -13.73 5.11
C TYR A 316 -0.71 -14.33 3.70
N LEU A 317 -1.55 -15.35 3.49
CA LEU A 317 -1.65 -16.06 2.21
C LEU A 317 -2.53 -15.33 1.18
N GLY A 318 -3.16 -14.21 1.57
CA GLY A 318 -4.06 -13.44 0.70
C GLY A 318 -5.33 -14.20 0.32
N HIS A 319 -5.77 -15.15 1.16
CA HIS A 319 -7.00 -15.89 0.98
C HIS A 319 -8.22 -15.03 1.36
N ARG A 320 -9.42 -15.46 0.94
CA ARG A 320 -10.68 -14.80 1.32
C ARG A 320 -10.87 -14.87 2.84
N LEU A 321 -11.38 -13.80 3.45
CA LEU A 321 -11.63 -13.73 4.90
C LEU A 321 -13.11 -13.98 5.24
N ASP A 322 -13.37 -14.58 6.39
CA ASP A 322 -14.70 -14.73 7.00
C ASP A 322 -14.59 -14.54 8.53
N GLY A 323 -15.69 -14.69 9.28
CA GLY A 323 -15.69 -14.47 10.73
C GLY A 323 -14.67 -15.33 11.50
N ARG A 324 -14.25 -16.47 10.94
CA ARG A 324 -13.25 -17.36 11.57
C ARG A 324 -11.83 -16.78 11.55
N THR A 325 -11.60 -15.77 10.71
CA THR A 325 -10.39 -14.94 10.75
C THR A 325 -10.34 -14.14 12.05
N ASP A 326 -11.46 -13.55 12.50
CA ASP A 326 -11.51 -12.85 13.77
C ASP A 326 -11.41 -13.82 14.95
N ASN A 327 -11.93 -15.04 14.82
CA ASN A 327 -11.80 -16.07 15.86
C ASN A 327 -10.34 -16.47 16.10
N TRP A 328 -9.48 -16.49 15.08
CA TRP A 328 -8.04 -16.67 15.28
C TRP A 328 -7.46 -15.55 16.14
N ALA A 329 -7.73 -14.30 15.77
CA ALA A 329 -7.25 -13.14 16.52
C ALA A 329 -7.77 -13.13 17.96
N LEU A 330 -9.03 -13.54 18.18
CA LEU A 330 -9.58 -13.74 19.52
C LEU A 330 -8.78 -14.79 20.30
N GLY A 331 -8.41 -15.90 19.67
CA GLY A 331 -7.56 -16.94 20.28
C GLY A 331 -6.19 -16.40 20.71
N VAL A 332 -5.55 -15.59 19.86
CA VAL A 332 -4.30 -14.89 20.19
C VAL A 332 -4.48 -13.97 21.39
N ILE A 333 -5.56 -13.18 21.44
CA ILE A 333 -5.84 -12.26 22.55
C ILE A 333 -6.08 -13.02 23.86
N ILE A 334 -6.86 -14.12 23.82
CA ILE A 334 -7.10 -14.96 25.01
C ILE A 334 -5.78 -15.51 25.55
N TYR A 335 -4.94 -16.08 24.67
CA TYR A 335 -3.63 -16.60 25.04
C TYR A 335 -2.78 -15.52 25.72
N GLU A 336 -2.65 -14.36 25.07
CA GLU A 336 -1.81 -13.27 25.56
C GLU A 336 -2.33 -12.68 26.88
N MET A 337 -3.64 -12.60 27.06
CA MET A 337 -4.22 -12.15 28.33
C MET A 337 -3.90 -13.10 29.47
N VAL A 338 -4.02 -14.41 29.28
CA VAL A 338 -3.79 -15.40 30.34
C VAL A 338 -2.30 -15.53 30.66
N GLU A 339 -1.45 -15.70 29.65
CA GLU A 339 -0.02 -15.91 29.84
C GLU A 339 0.76 -14.62 30.12
N GLY A 340 0.25 -13.47 29.67
CA GLY A 340 0.99 -12.20 29.67
C GLY A 340 2.08 -12.14 28.60
N ILE A 341 2.17 -13.14 27.73
CA ILE A 341 3.10 -13.20 26.59
C ILE A 341 2.36 -13.62 25.32
N HIS A 342 2.84 -13.16 24.17
CA HIS A 342 2.22 -13.46 22.88
C HIS A 342 2.56 -14.88 22.42
N PRO A 343 1.63 -15.65 21.82
CA PRO A 343 1.85 -17.06 21.41
C PRO A 343 2.91 -17.24 20.31
N PHE A 344 3.15 -16.20 19.52
CA PHE A 344 4.15 -16.20 18.44
C PHE A 344 5.10 -15.00 18.60
N ASN A 345 6.40 -15.21 18.54
CA ASN A 345 7.39 -14.14 18.71
C ASN A 345 8.16 -13.89 17.41
N GLY A 346 7.59 -13.07 16.53
CA GLY A 346 8.19 -12.66 15.26
C GLY A 346 8.76 -11.25 15.30
N THR A 347 9.71 -10.97 14.41
CA THR A 347 10.37 -9.65 14.30
C THR A 347 10.18 -9.00 12.92
N THR A 348 9.83 -9.78 11.90
CA THR A 348 9.57 -9.32 10.53
C THR A 348 8.30 -9.94 9.97
N LEU A 349 7.80 -9.41 8.86
CA LEU A 349 6.66 -9.96 8.14
C LEU A 349 6.89 -11.42 7.73
N GLU A 350 8.06 -11.73 7.17
CA GLU A 350 8.42 -13.09 6.77
C GLU A 350 8.52 -14.04 7.98
N HIS A 351 9.05 -13.54 9.10
CA HIS A 351 9.16 -14.34 10.32
C HIS A 351 7.77 -14.69 10.87
N TYR A 352 6.87 -13.70 10.99
CA TYR A 352 5.50 -13.97 11.40
C TYR A 352 4.75 -14.87 10.44
N MET A 353 4.91 -14.68 9.12
CA MET A 353 4.30 -15.55 8.11
C MET A 353 4.73 -17.01 8.32
N LYS A 354 6.03 -17.24 8.56
CA LYS A 354 6.54 -18.59 8.86
C LYS A 354 5.94 -19.16 10.15
N LEU A 355 6.03 -18.42 11.26
CA LEU A 355 5.53 -18.87 12.57
C LEU A 355 4.03 -19.20 12.52
N ILE A 356 3.22 -18.28 12.00
CA ILE A 356 1.76 -18.37 12.02
C ILE A 356 1.26 -19.45 11.06
N CYS A 357 1.85 -19.57 9.87
CA CYS A 357 1.41 -20.53 8.85
C CYS A 357 1.92 -21.97 9.11
N GLU A 358 3.07 -22.14 9.77
CA GLU A 358 3.73 -23.45 9.87
C GLU A 358 3.71 -24.04 11.29
N LEU A 359 3.72 -23.22 12.35
CA LEU A 359 3.90 -23.70 13.72
C LEU A 359 2.63 -23.58 14.54
N GLU A 360 2.34 -24.59 15.35
CA GLU A 360 1.33 -24.49 16.40
C GLU A 360 1.90 -23.79 17.64
N PRO A 361 1.10 -22.97 18.36
CA PRO A 361 1.56 -22.33 19.58
C PRO A 361 1.74 -23.35 20.70
N GLU A 362 2.75 -23.12 21.55
CA GLU A 362 3.01 -23.96 22.71
C GLU A 362 1.86 -23.86 23.74
N PRO A 363 1.51 -24.95 24.45
CA PRO A 363 0.49 -24.92 25.48
C PRO A 363 0.80 -23.86 26.56
N PRO A 364 -0.17 -22.99 26.89
CA PRO A 364 -0.01 -21.97 27.91
C PRO A 364 0.21 -22.58 29.31
N GLU A 365 1.12 -22.05 30.13
CA GLU A 365 1.44 -22.60 31.45
C GLU A 365 0.35 -22.34 32.48
N ARG A 366 -0.35 -21.21 32.38
CA ARG A 366 -1.39 -20.78 33.32
C ARG A 366 -2.79 -21.25 32.91
N LEU A 367 -2.93 -21.83 31.73
CA LEU A 367 -4.20 -22.35 31.25
C LEU A 367 -4.30 -23.85 31.55
N GLU A 368 -5.40 -24.27 32.17
CA GLU A 368 -5.65 -25.69 32.38
C GLU A 368 -5.76 -26.45 31.05
N LYS A 369 -5.34 -27.72 31.04
CA LYS A 369 -5.35 -28.58 29.85
C LYS A 369 -6.70 -28.63 29.13
N ALA A 370 -7.80 -28.63 29.88
CA ALA A 370 -9.15 -28.64 29.31
C ALA A 370 -9.48 -27.32 28.58
N ALA A 371 -9.10 -26.18 29.16
CA ALA A 371 -9.28 -24.87 28.54
C ALA A 371 -8.35 -24.70 27.32
N TRP A 372 -7.11 -25.23 27.38
CA TRP A 372 -6.23 -25.26 26.22
C TRP A 372 -6.80 -26.06 25.04
N GLN A 373 -7.41 -27.22 25.29
CA GLN A 373 -8.05 -28.02 24.24
C GLN A 373 -9.16 -27.27 23.49
N ILE A 374 -9.84 -26.34 24.17
CA ILE A 374 -10.84 -25.47 23.56
C ILE A 374 -10.13 -24.37 22.76
N LEU A 375 -9.15 -23.71 23.38
CA LEU A 375 -8.43 -22.60 22.75
C LEU A 375 -7.64 -23.03 21.50
N GLN A 376 -7.05 -24.23 21.50
CA GLN A 376 -6.26 -24.75 20.37
C GLN A 376 -7.09 -24.85 19.07
N ASN A 377 -8.42 -24.99 19.16
CA ASN A 377 -9.29 -25.08 17.98
C ASN A 377 -9.29 -23.76 17.20
N LEU A 378 -9.03 -22.63 17.87
CA LEU A 378 -8.89 -21.33 17.22
C LEU A 378 -7.55 -21.16 16.46
N PHE A 379 -6.56 -21.99 16.76
CA PHE A 379 -5.24 -21.96 16.11
C PHE A 379 -5.11 -22.92 14.92
N LYS A 380 -6.20 -23.59 14.51
CA LYS A 380 -6.20 -24.42 13.30
C LYS A 380 -5.88 -23.60 12.06
N LYS A 381 -4.90 -24.07 11.29
CA LYS A 381 -4.42 -23.39 10.08
C LYS A 381 -5.50 -23.31 9.01
N ASP A 382 -6.22 -24.41 8.77
CA ASP A 382 -7.45 -24.35 7.99
C ASP A 382 -8.56 -23.72 8.84
N ARG A 383 -8.95 -22.50 8.46
CA ARG A 383 -10.09 -21.80 9.07
C ARG A 383 -11.36 -22.66 9.13
N LYS A 384 -11.59 -23.61 8.21
CA LYS A 384 -12.79 -24.48 8.21
C LYS A 384 -12.87 -25.38 9.44
N GLU A 385 -11.74 -25.58 10.12
CA GLU A 385 -11.65 -26.36 11.36
C GLU A 385 -11.94 -25.51 12.61
N ARG A 386 -11.95 -24.16 12.51
CA ARG A 386 -12.35 -23.23 13.58
C ARG A 386 -13.89 -23.11 13.59
N ARG A 387 -14.58 -24.12 14.09
CA ARG A 387 -16.03 -24.29 13.90
C ARG A 387 -16.88 -23.52 14.91
N GLU A 388 -16.28 -23.18 16.04
CA GLU A 388 -16.95 -22.54 17.17
C GLU A 388 -17.23 -21.06 16.92
N LYS A 389 -18.38 -20.58 17.42
CA LYS A 389 -18.66 -19.14 17.54
C LYS A 389 -17.81 -18.52 18.65
N ALA A 390 -17.57 -17.22 18.58
CA ALA A 390 -16.75 -16.52 19.57
C ALA A 390 -17.34 -16.66 20.99
N CYS A 391 -18.67 -16.56 21.13
CA CYS A 391 -19.33 -16.73 22.44
C CYS A 391 -19.22 -18.15 22.97
N GLU A 392 -19.33 -19.17 22.10
CA GLU A 392 -19.25 -20.58 22.50
C GLU A 392 -17.87 -20.91 23.05
N VAL A 393 -16.80 -20.38 22.44
CA VAL A 393 -15.43 -20.52 22.95
C VAL A 393 -15.33 -20.01 24.38
N LEU A 394 -15.73 -18.76 24.63
CA LEU A 394 -15.58 -18.14 25.95
C LEU A 394 -16.43 -18.83 27.04
N GLN A 395 -17.65 -19.27 26.69
CA GLN A 395 -18.50 -20.04 27.61
C GLN A 395 -17.86 -21.38 27.98
N ASN A 396 -17.28 -22.07 27.00
CA ASN A 396 -16.68 -23.38 27.22
C ASN A 396 -15.39 -23.28 28.05
N LEU A 397 -14.61 -22.20 27.90
CA LEU A 397 -13.36 -21.99 28.65
C LEU A 397 -13.57 -22.02 30.17
N LEU A 398 -14.61 -21.41 30.72
CA LEU A 398 -14.89 -21.42 32.17
C LEU A 398 -15.45 -22.75 32.68
N SER A 399 -16.14 -23.49 31.82
CA SER A 399 -16.95 -24.62 32.26
C SER A 399 -16.14 -25.89 32.55
N GLY A 400 -14.90 -26.02 32.03
CA GLY A 400 -13.95 -27.11 32.31
C GLY A 400 -14.45 -28.56 32.16
N LYS A 401 -15.72 -28.77 31.80
CA LYS A 401 -16.42 -30.04 31.83
C LYS A 401 -16.78 -30.47 30.42
N LYS A 402 -16.34 -31.68 30.11
CA LYS A 402 -16.81 -32.55 29.02
C LYS A 402 -18.23 -32.21 28.54
N SER A 403 -18.32 -31.77 27.29
CA SER A 403 -19.36 -32.25 26.37
C SER A 403 -18.76 -32.43 24.98
N ILE A 404 -17.89 -33.44 24.85
CA ILE A 404 -17.91 -34.27 23.64
C ILE A 404 -18.92 -35.38 23.95
N GLU A 405 -20.19 -34.99 24.03
CA GLU A 405 -21.27 -35.88 23.68
C GLU A 405 -21.71 -35.41 22.30
N GLU A 406 -21.73 -36.33 21.34
CA GLU A 406 -22.46 -36.19 20.09
C GLU A 406 -23.93 -35.89 20.43
N LYS A 407 -24.25 -34.62 20.64
CA LYS A 407 -25.64 -34.18 20.66
C LYS A 407 -26.08 -34.11 19.20
N GLU A 408 -26.96 -35.04 18.86
CA GLU A 408 -27.79 -34.97 17.67
C GLU A 408 -28.28 -33.53 17.45
N MET A 409 -28.14 -33.08 16.19
CA MET A 409 -28.59 -31.77 15.76
C MET A 409 -30.03 -31.48 16.22
N PRO A 410 -30.33 -30.26 16.69
CA PRO A 410 -31.70 -29.78 16.70
C PRO A 410 -32.26 -29.86 15.27
N LYS A 411 -33.33 -30.64 15.11
CA LYS A 411 -34.01 -30.96 13.83
C LYS A 411 -34.65 -29.75 13.12
N ASN A 412 -34.22 -28.51 13.35
CA ASN A 412 -34.80 -27.32 12.70
C ASN A 412 -33.81 -26.15 12.57
N ILE A 413 -32.58 -26.40 12.13
CA ILE A 413 -31.73 -25.33 11.59
C ILE A 413 -32.18 -25.07 10.15
N LYS A 414 -32.75 -23.88 9.90
CA LYS A 414 -32.93 -23.37 8.55
C LYS A 414 -31.55 -23.24 7.90
N GLU A 415 -31.37 -23.94 6.80
CA GLU A 415 -30.12 -24.22 6.10
C GLU A 415 -29.30 -22.94 5.82
N ILE A 416 -28.02 -22.97 6.22
CA ILE A 416 -26.99 -22.00 5.83
C ILE A 416 -26.63 -22.27 4.36
N PRO A 417 -26.65 -21.27 3.46
CA PRO A 417 -26.40 -21.47 2.04
C PRO A 417 -24.92 -21.73 1.73
N ILE A 418 -24.67 -22.74 0.90
CA ILE A 418 -23.34 -23.09 0.37
C ILE A 418 -23.18 -22.41 -1.00
N PHE A 419 -22.07 -21.69 -1.22
CA PHE A 419 -21.82 -20.87 -2.41
C PHE A 419 -20.87 -21.54 -3.40
N SER A 420 -21.11 -21.31 -4.70
CA SER A 420 -20.19 -21.56 -5.82
C SER A 420 -19.66 -20.24 -6.41
N PRO A 421 -18.69 -20.26 -7.36
CA PRO A 421 -18.10 -19.05 -7.96
C PRO A 421 -19.07 -18.15 -8.74
N LYS A 422 -20.35 -18.55 -8.92
CA LYS A 422 -21.41 -17.73 -9.55
C LYS A 422 -22.50 -17.25 -8.56
N GLY A 423 -22.39 -17.55 -7.26
CA GLY A 423 -23.41 -17.26 -6.25
C GLY A 423 -23.87 -18.50 -5.48
N LEU A 424 -25.07 -18.45 -4.89
CA LEU A 424 -25.69 -19.57 -4.16
C LEU A 424 -25.76 -20.82 -5.04
N LEU A 425 -25.38 -21.99 -4.54
CA LEU A 425 -25.70 -23.26 -5.20
C LEU A 425 -27.22 -23.36 -5.38
N SER A 426 -27.65 -23.81 -6.56
CA SER A 426 -29.05 -24.11 -6.80
C SER A 426 -29.53 -25.21 -5.86
N LYS A 427 -30.81 -25.20 -5.51
CA LYS A 427 -31.47 -26.24 -4.68
C LYS A 427 -31.21 -27.67 -5.19
N LYS A 428 -30.96 -27.81 -6.50
CA LYS A 428 -30.61 -29.05 -7.20
C LYS A 428 -29.19 -29.53 -6.88
N GLU A 429 -28.23 -28.61 -6.79
CA GLU A 429 -26.84 -28.90 -6.42
C GLU A 429 -26.70 -29.21 -4.92
N MET A 430 -27.50 -28.54 -4.08
CA MET A 430 -27.63 -28.90 -2.66
C MET A 430 -28.26 -30.28 -2.43
N MET A 431 -29.29 -30.65 -3.21
CA MET A 431 -29.92 -31.96 -3.13
C MET A 431 -28.98 -33.11 -3.53
N ALA A 432 -28.06 -32.88 -4.46
CA ALA A 432 -27.10 -33.88 -4.91
C ALA A 432 -26.08 -34.27 -3.80
N LEU A 433 -25.90 -33.46 -2.76
CA LEU A 433 -24.92 -33.70 -1.69
C LEU A 433 -25.37 -34.67 -0.59
N LYS A 434 -26.60 -35.21 -0.65
CA LYS A 434 -27.15 -36.13 0.36
C LYS A 434 -26.70 -37.59 0.22
N ASP A 435 -26.06 -37.97 -0.89
CA ASP A 435 -25.63 -39.34 -1.20
C ASP A 435 -24.10 -39.44 -1.44
N ARG A 436 -23.28 -38.88 -0.55
CA ARG A 436 -21.83 -39.02 -0.66
C ARG A 436 -21.41 -40.47 -0.37
N LYS A 437 -20.69 -41.09 -1.30
CA LYS A 437 -20.03 -42.38 -1.08
C LYS A 437 -18.56 -42.13 -0.72
N ILE A 438 -18.08 -42.90 0.25
CA ILE A 438 -16.64 -43.01 0.55
C ILE A 438 -16.15 -44.26 -0.16
N MET A 439 -15.12 -44.11 -0.99
CA MET A 439 -14.45 -45.21 -1.69
C MET A 439 -12.96 -45.15 -1.37
N ASP A 440 -12.46 -46.20 -0.76
CA ASP A 440 -11.03 -46.44 -0.61
C ASP A 440 -10.59 -47.35 -1.76
N TYR A 441 -9.65 -46.89 -2.57
CA TYR A 441 -9.08 -47.63 -3.69
C TYR A 441 -7.72 -48.22 -3.29
N ASP A 442 -7.29 -49.24 -4.05
CA ASP A 442 -5.97 -49.83 -3.91
C ASP A 442 -4.88 -48.76 -3.99
N GLY A 443 -3.86 -48.93 -3.16
CA GLY A 443 -2.76 -47.98 -3.05
C GLY A 443 -3.07 -46.76 -2.18
N GLY A 444 -4.15 -46.76 -1.38
CA GLY A 444 -4.43 -45.74 -0.35
C GLY A 444 -5.05 -44.44 -0.89
N ILE A 445 -5.58 -44.47 -2.11
CA ILE A 445 -6.32 -43.36 -2.72
C ILE A 445 -7.74 -43.36 -2.13
N ARG A 446 -8.21 -42.20 -1.70
CA ARG A 446 -9.53 -42.05 -1.08
C ARG A 446 -10.38 -41.03 -1.82
N TYR A 447 -11.61 -41.43 -2.17
CA TYR A 447 -12.62 -40.56 -2.75
C TYR A 447 -13.80 -40.41 -1.79
N GLU A 448 -14.27 -39.17 -1.63
CA GLU A 448 -15.54 -38.85 -0.97
C GLU A 448 -16.36 -37.95 -1.90
N GLY A 449 -17.49 -38.45 -2.41
CA GLY A 449 -18.30 -37.62 -3.29
C GLY A 449 -19.46 -38.32 -3.96
N GLN A 450 -20.07 -37.59 -4.90
CA GLN A 450 -21.17 -38.07 -5.72
C GLN A 450 -20.68 -39.10 -6.75
N MET A 451 -21.56 -40.04 -7.08
CA MET A 451 -21.27 -41.14 -8.01
C MET A 451 -22.48 -41.36 -8.92
N GLU A 452 -22.23 -41.72 -10.17
CA GLU A 452 -23.23 -42.20 -11.11
C GLU A 452 -22.84 -43.63 -11.52
N GLY A 453 -23.58 -44.62 -11.01
CA GLY A 453 -23.21 -46.04 -11.12
C GLY A 453 -21.88 -46.34 -10.40
N LYS A 454 -20.84 -46.71 -11.18
CA LYS A 454 -19.47 -46.97 -10.70
C LYS A 454 -18.51 -45.80 -10.96
N GLU A 455 -18.96 -44.74 -11.61
CA GLU A 455 -18.12 -43.61 -12.00
C GLU A 455 -18.31 -42.41 -11.09
N ARG A 456 -17.23 -41.64 -10.87
CA ARG A 456 -17.27 -40.36 -10.15
C ARG A 456 -18.00 -39.34 -11.02
N SER A 457 -19.07 -38.75 -10.50
CA SER A 457 -19.92 -37.82 -11.24
C SER A 457 -20.55 -36.86 -10.23
N GLY A 458 -20.46 -35.56 -10.46
CA GLY A 458 -20.87 -34.52 -9.51
C GLY A 458 -19.73 -34.08 -8.57
N TYR A 459 -20.04 -33.45 -7.45
CA TYR A 459 -19.01 -32.91 -6.55
C TYR A 459 -18.33 -34.00 -5.71
N GLY A 460 -17.01 -33.94 -5.56
CA GLY A 460 -16.26 -34.88 -4.74
C GLY A 460 -14.81 -34.46 -4.45
N ILE A 461 -14.25 -35.08 -3.42
CA ILE A 461 -12.88 -34.91 -2.95
C ILE A 461 -12.11 -36.19 -3.21
N MET A 462 -10.93 -36.08 -3.80
CA MET A 462 -9.99 -37.17 -4.00
C MET A 462 -8.68 -36.84 -3.31
N THR A 463 -8.16 -37.76 -2.52
CA THR A 463 -6.87 -37.65 -1.84
C THR A 463 -5.99 -38.83 -2.24
N TRP A 464 -4.75 -38.55 -2.62
CA TRP A 464 -3.74 -39.57 -2.93
C TRP A 464 -2.74 -39.68 -1.77
N PRO A 465 -2.14 -40.86 -1.52
CA PRO A 465 -1.13 -41.03 -0.48
C PRO A 465 0.13 -40.21 -0.70
N SER A 466 0.37 -39.77 -1.94
CA SER A 466 1.46 -38.87 -2.30
C SER A 466 1.30 -37.45 -1.70
N GLY A 467 0.13 -37.13 -1.13
CA GLY A 467 -0.23 -35.80 -0.66
C GLY A 467 -0.97 -34.96 -1.70
N GLU A 468 -1.12 -35.43 -2.94
CA GLU A 468 -1.99 -34.77 -3.93
C GLU A 468 -3.45 -34.81 -3.45
N LYS A 469 -4.19 -33.74 -3.72
CA LYS A 469 -5.61 -33.64 -3.36
C LYS A 469 -6.37 -32.82 -4.40
N TYR A 470 -7.48 -33.36 -4.88
CA TYR A 470 -8.45 -32.64 -5.71
C TYR A 470 -9.78 -32.49 -4.97
N GLU A 471 -10.36 -31.30 -5.00
CA GLU A 471 -11.70 -31.01 -4.50
C GLU A 471 -12.47 -30.26 -5.58
N GLY A 472 -13.53 -30.85 -6.13
CA GLY A 472 -14.26 -30.22 -7.22
C GLY A 472 -15.28 -31.11 -7.91
N TYR A 473 -15.73 -30.66 -9.08
CA TYR A 473 -16.70 -31.39 -9.88
C TYR A 473 -16.06 -32.47 -10.75
N TRP A 474 -16.77 -33.59 -10.87
CA TRP A 474 -16.41 -34.76 -11.65
C TRP A 474 -17.49 -35.02 -12.70
N LYS A 475 -17.08 -35.56 -13.85
CA LYS A 475 -18.00 -36.08 -14.86
C LYS A 475 -17.36 -37.31 -15.51
N LYS A 476 -18.08 -38.44 -15.49
CA LYS A 476 -17.59 -39.71 -16.04
C LYS A 476 -16.18 -40.09 -15.58
N GLY A 477 -15.93 -39.94 -14.29
CA GLY A 477 -14.64 -40.25 -13.68
C GLY A 477 -13.54 -39.20 -13.85
N LYS A 478 -13.74 -38.13 -14.63
CA LYS A 478 -12.74 -37.08 -14.88
C LYS A 478 -13.07 -35.79 -14.16
N ARG A 479 -12.06 -34.98 -13.80
CA ARG A 479 -12.26 -33.62 -13.28
C ARG A 479 -12.91 -32.78 -14.38
N ASN A 480 -14.06 -32.20 -14.07
CA ASN A 480 -14.87 -31.49 -15.05
C ASN A 480 -15.77 -30.47 -14.33
N GLY A 481 -15.66 -29.20 -14.70
CA GLY A 481 -16.22 -28.08 -13.94
C GLY A 481 -15.20 -27.48 -12.98
N TYR A 482 -15.66 -26.67 -12.04
CA TYR A 482 -14.78 -25.96 -11.11
C TYR A 482 -14.14 -26.90 -10.08
N GLY A 483 -12.89 -26.67 -9.72
CA GLY A 483 -12.22 -27.43 -8.67
C GLY A 483 -10.90 -26.83 -8.24
N VAL A 484 -10.35 -27.43 -7.20
CA VAL A 484 -9.08 -27.08 -6.59
C VAL A 484 -8.19 -28.31 -6.59
N ASN A 485 -6.97 -28.19 -7.10
CA ASN A 485 -5.97 -29.26 -7.10
C ASN A 485 -4.70 -28.82 -6.36
N PHE A 486 -4.30 -29.61 -5.36
CA PHE A 486 -3.06 -29.49 -4.62
C PHE A 486 -2.12 -30.58 -5.12
N TYR A 487 -1.00 -30.21 -5.72
CA TYR A 487 -0.04 -31.15 -6.29
C TYR A 487 1.05 -31.52 -5.27
N THR A 488 1.66 -32.69 -5.44
CA THR A 488 2.71 -33.22 -4.54
C THR A 488 3.94 -32.33 -4.43
N ASN A 489 4.22 -31.55 -5.46
CA ASN A 489 5.36 -30.63 -5.51
C ASN A 489 5.09 -29.30 -4.79
N GLY A 490 3.91 -29.11 -4.17
CA GLY A 490 3.49 -27.86 -3.52
C GLY A 490 2.86 -26.85 -4.48
N GLN A 491 2.71 -27.19 -5.76
CA GLN A 491 1.93 -26.41 -6.71
C GLN A 491 0.45 -26.49 -6.36
N TYR A 492 -0.29 -25.44 -6.69
CA TYR A 492 -1.72 -25.32 -6.41
C TYR A 492 -2.45 -24.71 -7.60
N TYR A 493 -3.58 -25.31 -7.98
CA TYR A 493 -4.49 -24.76 -8.98
C TYR A 493 -5.91 -24.64 -8.41
N GLU A 494 -6.59 -23.56 -8.74
CA GLU A 494 -8.01 -23.33 -8.47
C GLU A 494 -8.66 -22.77 -9.73
N GLY A 495 -9.63 -23.47 -10.31
CA GLY A 495 -10.25 -23.03 -11.56
C GLY A 495 -11.11 -24.09 -12.22
N GLU A 496 -11.47 -23.84 -13.47
CA GLU A 496 -12.29 -24.77 -14.26
C GLU A 496 -11.45 -25.90 -14.87
N PHE A 497 -12.06 -27.08 -14.96
CA PHE A 497 -11.51 -28.26 -15.60
C PHE A 497 -12.44 -28.74 -16.71
N ILE A 498 -11.88 -29.26 -17.80
CA ILE A 498 -12.60 -30.06 -18.78
C ILE A 498 -11.80 -31.33 -19.03
N ASP A 499 -12.39 -32.47 -18.68
CA ASP A 499 -11.81 -33.80 -18.89
C ASP A 499 -10.36 -33.91 -18.41
N ASP A 500 -10.15 -33.55 -17.14
CA ASP A 500 -8.85 -33.50 -16.44
C ASP A 500 -7.88 -32.39 -16.82
N GLN A 501 -8.22 -31.57 -17.81
CA GLN A 501 -7.38 -30.45 -18.26
C GLN A 501 -7.81 -29.12 -17.65
N LEU A 502 -6.85 -28.26 -17.33
CA LEU A 502 -7.12 -26.88 -16.92
C LEU A 502 -7.80 -26.14 -18.08
N HIS A 503 -8.92 -25.49 -17.78
CA HIS A 503 -9.73 -24.78 -18.75
C HIS A 503 -10.39 -23.55 -18.10
N GLY A 504 -11.04 -22.70 -18.89
CA GLY A 504 -11.83 -21.59 -18.37
C GLY A 504 -10.97 -20.63 -17.54
N TYR A 505 -11.54 -20.00 -16.51
CA TYR A 505 -10.77 -19.12 -15.64
C TYR A 505 -10.17 -19.88 -14.45
N GLY A 506 -8.92 -19.58 -14.08
CA GLY A 506 -8.28 -20.20 -12.92
C GLY A 506 -6.98 -19.53 -12.48
N LYS A 507 -6.60 -19.82 -11.24
CA LYS A 507 -5.38 -19.38 -10.57
C LYS A 507 -4.44 -20.56 -10.34
N MET A 508 -3.19 -20.39 -10.74
CA MET A 508 -2.08 -21.30 -10.48
C MET A 508 -1.04 -20.62 -9.61
N VAL A 509 -0.55 -21.33 -8.59
CA VAL A 509 0.54 -20.91 -7.73
C VAL A 509 1.62 -21.99 -7.77
N TRP A 510 2.84 -21.61 -8.10
CA TRP A 510 3.98 -22.51 -8.09
C TRP A 510 4.76 -22.39 -6.77
N PRO A 511 5.48 -23.44 -6.35
CA PRO A 511 6.30 -23.42 -5.13
C PRO A 511 7.38 -22.32 -5.13
N SER A 512 7.81 -21.89 -6.32
CA SER A 512 8.76 -20.79 -6.50
C SER A 512 8.21 -19.42 -6.09
N GLY A 513 6.90 -19.33 -5.83
CA GLY A 513 6.18 -18.07 -5.60
C GLY A 513 5.70 -17.40 -6.88
N GLU A 514 5.97 -17.95 -8.07
CA GLU A 514 5.33 -17.53 -9.31
C GLU A 514 3.82 -17.80 -9.25
N GLN A 515 3.01 -16.91 -9.82
CA GLN A 515 1.56 -17.03 -9.82
C GLN A 515 0.99 -16.61 -11.17
N TYR A 516 -0.02 -17.33 -11.64
CA TYR A 516 -0.82 -16.96 -12.80
C TYR A 516 -2.30 -16.96 -12.43
N GLU A 517 -3.03 -15.95 -12.85
CA GLU A 517 -4.48 -15.87 -12.69
C GLU A 517 -5.09 -15.38 -14.00
N GLY A 518 -5.90 -16.20 -14.66
CA GLY A 518 -6.40 -15.88 -16.00
C GLY A 518 -7.09 -17.05 -16.67
N ASN A 519 -7.26 -16.94 -18.00
CA ASN A 519 -7.91 -18.00 -18.76
C ASN A 519 -6.92 -19.13 -19.11
N TRP A 520 -7.44 -20.34 -19.14
CA TRP A 520 -6.76 -21.59 -19.42
C TRP A 520 -7.46 -22.29 -20.56
N LYS A 521 -6.69 -22.97 -21.40
CA LYS A 521 -7.21 -23.84 -22.45
C LYS A 521 -6.25 -25.00 -22.64
N ASN A 522 -6.72 -26.21 -22.37
CA ASN A 522 -5.97 -27.45 -22.55
C ASN A 522 -4.61 -27.39 -21.83
N ASP A 523 -4.65 -27.06 -20.53
CA ASP A 523 -3.48 -26.95 -19.64
C ASP A 523 -2.52 -25.78 -19.93
N LYS A 524 -2.84 -24.92 -20.90
CA LYS A 524 -2.03 -23.75 -21.26
C LYS A 524 -2.72 -22.43 -20.93
N ARG A 525 -1.93 -21.43 -20.56
CA ARG A 525 -2.42 -20.04 -20.40
C ARG A 525 -2.92 -19.54 -21.75
N ASN A 526 -4.12 -18.98 -21.75
CA ASN A 526 -4.79 -18.50 -22.95
C ASN A 526 -5.65 -17.28 -22.62
N GLY A 527 -6.10 -16.50 -23.60
CA GLY A 527 -6.95 -15.32 -23.36
C GLY A 527 -6.33 -14.30 -22.41
N GLN A 528 -7.15 -13.63 -21.59
CA GLN A 528 -6.68 -12.63 -20.64
C GLN A 528 -6.12 -13.27 -19.36
N GLY A 529 -5.02 -12.74 -18.83
CA GLY A 529 -4.47 -13.20 -17.56
C GLY A 529 -3.33 -12.35 -17.02
N THR A 530 -3.10 -12.48 -15.71
CA THR A 530 -2.01 -11.86 -14.97
C THR A 530 -1.00 -12.93 -14.57
N ASN A 531 0.29 -12.69 -14.81
CA ASN A 531 1.39 -13.50 -14.30
C ASN A 531 2.30 -12.65 -13.41
N VAL A 532 2.53 -13.07 -12.17
CA VAL A 532 3.52 -12.52 -11.26
C VAL A 532 4.69 -13.49 -11.23
N TYR A 533 5.82 -13.08 -11.79
CA TYR A 533 7.02 -13.90 -11.90
C TYR A 533 7.78 -13.92 -10.56
N VAL A 534 8.66 -14.92 -10.37
CA VAL A 534 9.50 -15.08 -9.16
C VAL A 534 10.30 -13.81 -8.84
N ASN A 535 10.79 -13.11 -9.87
CA ASN A 535 11.54 -11.86 -9.74
C ASN A 535 10.67 -10.63 -9.47
N LYS A 536 9.39 -10.82 -9.12
CA LYS A 536 8.38 -9.79 -8.88
C LYS A 536 8.02 -8.93 -10.10
N GLN A 537 8.46 -9.29 -11.31
CA GLN A 537 7.89 -8.73 -12.53
C GLN A 537 6.42 -9.16 -12.64
N ARG A 538 5.59 -8.33 -13.26
CA ARG A 538 4.17 -8.62 -13.44
C ARG A 538 3.73 -8.28 -14.85
N TYR A 539 3.18 -9.28 -15.55
CA TYR A 539 2.50 -9.13 -16.82
C TYR A 539 1.00 -9.24 -16.64
N GLU A 540 0.23 -8.38 -17.29
CA GLU A 540 -1.23 -8.45 -17.38
C GLU A 540 -1.64 -8.23 -18.83
N GLY A 541 -2.31 -9.19 -19.44
CA GLY A 541 -2.76 -9.04 -20.82
C GLY A 541 -3.11 -10.35 -21.50
N ASN A 542 -3.04 -10.34 -22.83
CA ASN A 542 -3.38 -11.49 -23.65
C ASN A 542 -2.27 -12.56 -23.64
N TRP A 543 -2.71 -13.81 -23.63
CA TRP A 543 -1.95 -15.04 -23.69
C TRP A 543 -2.51 -15.93 -24.80
N LYS A 544 -1.63 -16.66 -25.46
CA LYS A 544 -1.98 -17.67 -26.45
C LYS A 544 -1.05 -18.84 -26.26
N ASP A 545 -1.53 -19.98 -25.78
CA ASP A 545 -0.74 -21.20 -25.61
C ASP A 545 0.59 -20.95 -24.86
N ASP A 546 0.51 -20.31 -23.69
CA ASP A 546 1.63 -19.92 -22.81
C ASP A 546 2.56 -18.82 -23.30
N ILE A 547 2.32 -18.23 -24.47
CA ILE A 547 3.06 -17.06 -24.97
C ILE A 547 2.21 -15.79 -24.85
N ARG A 548 2.86 -14.67 -24.48
CA ARG A 548 2.25 -13.33 -24.51
C ARG A 548 2.08 -12.92 -25.97
N ASP A 549 0.84 -12.69 -26.37
CA ASP A 549 0.46 -12.37 -27.74
C ASP A 549 -0.82 -11.52 -27.73
N GLY A 550 -0.76 -10.31 -28.29
CA GLY A 550 -1.82 -9.30 -28.21
C GLY A 550 -1.47 -8.14 -27.27
N GLN A 551 -2.48 -7.42 -26.78
CA GLN A 551 -2.27 -6.28 -25.87
C GLN A 551 -1.92 -6.73 -24.45
N GLY A 552 -1.01 -6.02 -23.80
CA GLY A 552 -0.64 -6.28 -22.41
C GLY A 552 0.28 -5.24 -21.78
N ILE A 553 0.31 -5.25 -20.44
CA ILE A 553 1.11 -4.39 -19.59
C ILE A 553 2.15 -5.23 -18.87
N MET A 554 3.43 -4.84 -18.97
CA MET A 554 4.50 -5.39 -18.14
C MET A 554 4.96 -4.33 -17.15
N THR A 555 5.18 -4.73 -15.90
CA THR A 555 5.72 -3.90 -14.83
C THR A 555 6.90 -4.59 -14.18
N TRP A 556 7.95 -3.84 -13.91
CA TRP A 556 9.17 -4.32 -13.27
C TRP A 556 9.31 -3.74 -11.86
N PRO A 557 10.00 -4.43 -10.93
CA PRO A 557 10.22 -3.94 -9.57
C PRO A 557 10.94 -2.58 -9.50
N SER A 558 11.71 -2.23 -10.53
CA SER A 558 12.38 -0.94 -10.67
C SER A 558 11.42 0.24 -10.88
N GLY A 559 10.13 -0.04 -11.14
CA GLY A 559 9.14 0.96 -11.55
C GLY A 559 9.03 1.15 -13.07
N GLU A 560 9.88 0.48 -13.86
CA GLU A 560 9.71 0.44 -15.32
C GLU A 560 8.34 -0.19 -15.68
N ARG A 561 7.72 0.33 -16.75
CA ARG A 561 6.41 -0.13 -17.23
C ARG A 561 6.31 -0.04 -18.73
N TYR A 562 5.91 -1.14 -19.37
CA TYR A 562 5.55 -1.21 -20.78
C TYR A 562 4.05 -1.47 -20.91
N GLU A 563 3.39 -0.79 -21.83
CA GLU A 563 1.99 -1.01 -22.20
C GLU A 563 1.87 -0.99 -23.72
N GLY A 564 1.45 -2.09 -24.33
CA GLY A 564 1.33 -2.14 -25.79
C GLY A 564 1.12 -3.55 -26.34
N ASN A 565 1.38 -3.72 -27.64
CA ASN A 565 1.26 -5.03 -28.26
C ASN A 565 2.48 -5.92 -27.94
N TRP A 566 2.19 -7.22 -27.88
CA TRP A 566 3.11 -8.31 -27.69
C TRP A 566 2.91 -9.33 -28.80
N LYS A 567 3.99 -9.98 -29.23
CA LYS A 567 3.95 -11.09 -30.18
C LYS A 567 5.07 -12.05 -29.83
N ASN A 568 4.76 -13.34 -29.68
CA ASN A 568 5.75 -14.37 -29.31
C ASN A 568 6.62 -13.97 -28.11
N ASN A 569 6.00 -13.49 -27.03
CA ASN A 569 6.68 -12.99 -25.82
C ASN A 569 7.50 -11.69 -25.97
N LYS A 570 7.55 -11.06 -27.13
CA LYS A 570 8.32 -9.82 -27.37
C LYS A 570 7.41 -8.61 -27.58
N ARG A 571 7.88 -7.42 -27.21
CA ARG A 571 7.22 -6.15 -27.55
C ARG A 571 7.21 -6.01 -29.07
N ASN A 572 6.04 -5.68 -29.62
CA ASN A 572 5.82 -5.57 -31.05
C ASN A 572 4.73 -4.51 -31.30
N GLY A 573 4.62 -3.96 -32.50
CA GLY A 573 3.58 -2.98 -32.83
C GLY A 573 3.65 -1.71 -31.98
N GLN A 574 2.51 -1.06 -31.73
CA GLN A 574 2.45 0.17 -30.92
C GLN A 574 2.56 -0.13 -29.43
N GLY A 575 3.30 0.72 -28.69
CA GLY A 575 3.41 0.64 -27.24
C GLY A 575 4.11 1.83 -26.58
N ILE A 576 3.89 1.98 -25.28
CA ILE A 576 4.44 3.02 -24.40
C ILE A 576 5.35 2.34 -23.37
N ASN A 577 6.61 2.76 -23.30
CA ASN A 577 7.56 2.33 -22.27
C ASN A 577 7.95 3.52 -21.38
N LYS A 578 7.62 3.45 -20.10
CA LYS A 578 8.13 4.35 -19.05
C LYS A 578 9.29 3.66 -18.38
N TYR A 579 10.50 4.17 -18.56
CA TYR A 579 11.72 3.61 -18.02
C TYR A 579 11.91 4.00 -16.55
N ALA A 580 12.64 3.19 -15.78
CA ALA A 580 12.89 3.45 -14.36
C ALA A 580 13.64 4.77 -14.09
N ASN A 581 14.40 5.26 -15.06
CA ASN A 581 15.11 6.54 -14.99
C ASN A 581 14.22 7.77 -15.33
N GLY A 582 12.90 7.58 -15.53
CA GLY A 582 11.95 8.64 -15.86
C GLY A 582 11.82 8.96 -17.36
N GLN A 583 12.63 8.33 -18.23
CA GLN A 583 12.43 8.45 -19.68
C GLN A 583 11.10 7.80 -20.10
N ARG A 584 10.52 8.28 -21.21
CA ARG A 584 9.31 7.70 -21.78
C ARG A 584 9.39 7.64 -23.30
N TYR A 585 9.19 6.44 -23.83
CA TYR A 585 8.99 6.18 -25.27
C TYR A 585 7.54 5.85 -25.56
N GLU A 586 7.01 6.34 -26.68
CA GLU A 586 5.70 6.00 -27.23
C GLU A 586 5.83 5.84 -28.74
N GLY A 587 5.58 4.64 -29.27
CA GLY A 587 5.69 4.41 -30.70
C GLY A 587 5.76 2.94 -31.08
N ASN A 588 6.31 2.68 -32.26
CA ASN A 588 6.43 1.34 -32.81
C ASN A 588 7.59 0.54 -32.21
N TRP A 589 7.35 -0.75 -32.03
CA TRP A 589 8.27 -1.78 -31.54
C TRP A 589 8.30 -2.95 -32.51
N LYS A 590 9.46 -3.59 -32.64
CA LYS A 590 9.64 -4.83 -33.38
C LYS A 590 10.62 -5.71 -32.65
N ASP A 591 10.18 -6.87 -32.17
CA ASP A 591 11.01 -7.86 -31.49
C ASP A 591 11.87 -7.26 -30.36
N ASP A 592 11.23 -6.49 -29.48
CA ASP A 592 11.82 -5.78 -28.33
C ASP A 592 12.68 -4.55 -28.62
N VAL A 593 12.86 -4.15 -29.88
CA VAL A 593 13.57 -2.90 -30.25
C VAL A 593 12.60 -1.86 -30.80
N ARG A 594 12.91 -0.56 -30.61
CA ARG A 594 12.16 0.54 -31.24
C ARG A 594 12.45 0.55 -32.74
N ASP A 595 11.39 0.46 -33.55
CA ASP A 595 11.49 0.39 -35.00
C ASP A 595 10.19 0.93 -35.63
N GLY A 596 10.30 1.98 -36.46
CA GLY A 596 9.17 2.74 -36.99
C GLY A 596 9.04 4.14 -36.37
N GLU A 597 7.88 4.76 -36.47
CA GLU A 597 7.64 6.09 -35.88
C GLU A 597 7.49 6.01 -34.35
N GLY A 598 8.03 7.00 -33.63
CA GLY A 598 7.86 7.11 -32.18
C GLY A 598 8.40 8.40 -31.57
N THR A 599 7.91 8.71 -30.38
CA THR A 599 8.33 9.85 -29.55
C THR A 599 9.09 9.36 -28.33
N MET A 600 10.28 9.90 -28.08
CA MET A 600 11.03 9.73 -26.85
C MET A 600 11.05 11.06 -26.09
N THR A 601 10.88 10.99 -24.77
CA THR A 601 10.94 12.12 -23.84
C THR A 601 11.86 11.78 -22.69
N TRP A 602 12.70 12.73 -22.31
CA TRP A 602 13.68 12.59 -21.22
C TRP A 602 13.33 13.51 -20.05
N PRO A 603 13.72 13.12 -18.81
CA PRO A 603 13.76 14.06 -17.69
C PRO A 603 14.63 15.27 -18.08
N GLY A 604 14.19 16.49 -17.79
CA GLY A 604 14.85 17.73 -18.26
C GLY A 604 14.16 18.39 -19.46
N GLY A 605 13.21 17.68 -20.11
CA GLY A 605 12.36 18.26 -21.15
C GLY A 605 12.85 18.04 -22.58
N GLU A 606 13.98 17.34 -22.79
CA GLU A 606 14.37 16.88 -24.13
C GLU A 606 13.29 15.95 -24.71
N ARG A 607 13.00 16.10 -26.00
CA ARG A 607 12.00 15.32 -26.73
C ARG A 607 12.42 15.11 -28.19
N TYR A 608 12.40 13.85 -28.61
CA TYR A 608 12.56 13.44 -30.01
C TYR A 608 11.26 12.85 -30.53
N GLU A 609 10.86 13.21 -31.74
CA GLU A 609 9.72 12.65 -32.46
C GLU A 609 10.13 12.34 -33.91
N GLY A 610 10.03 11.08 -34.32
CA GLY A 610 10.35 10.68 -35.69
C GLY A 610 10.66 9.20 -35.81
N ARG A 611 11.38 8.83 -36.89
CA ARG A 611 11.66 7.44 -37.21
C ARG A 611 12.79 6.83 -36.37
N TRP A 612 12.59 5.59 -36.00
CA TRP A 612 13.51 4.71 -35.28
C TRP A 612 13.80 3.47 -36.11
N LYS A 613 15.02 2.93 -35.97
CA LYS A 613 15.43 1.64 -36.53
C LYS A 613 16.44 1.00 -35.59
N ASN A 614 16.14 -0.20 -35.10
CA ASN A 614 17.00 -0.93 -34.15
C ASN A 614 17.45 -0.04 -32.96
N ASP A 615 16.49 0.61 -32.29
CA ASP A 615 16.73 1.48 -31.13
C ASP A 615 17.50 2.79 -31.38
N ARG A 616 17.83 3.10 -32.64
CA ARG A 616 18.50 4.34 -33.04
C ARG A 616 17.58 5.24 -33.85
N ARG A 617 17.74 6.57 -33.71
CA ARG A 617 17.06 7.55 -34.57
C ARG A 617 17.56 7.37 -36.00
N ASN A 618 16.64 7.20 -36.94
CA ASN A 618 16.97 6.87 -38.32
C ASN A 618 15.83 7.30 -39.26
N GLY A 619 16.11 8.17 -40.24
CA GLY A 619 15.10 8.82 -41.06
C GLY A 619 14.79 10.23 -40.57
N TYR A 620 13.68 10.82 -41.04
CA TYR A 620 13.29 12.17 -40.66
C TYR A 620 12.75 12.23 -39.23
N GLY A 621 13.05 13.31 -38.50
CA GLY A 621 12.55 13.55 -37.15
C GLY A 621 12.82 14.96 -36.63
N ILE A 622 12.21 15.27 -35.49
CA ILE A 622 12.32 16.53 -34.77
C ILE A 622 12.93 16.24 -33.40
N ASN A 623 14.01 16.94 -33.03
CA ASN A 623 14.57 16.88 -31.68
C ASN A 623 14.54 18.26 -31.01
N LYS A 624 13.89 18.34 -29.85
CA LYS A 624 13.89 19.50 -28.95
C LYS A 624 14.82 19.17 -27.80
N TYR A 625 15.97 19.80 -27.74
CA TYR A 625 17.00 19.50 -26.74
C TYR A 625 16.73 20.22 -25.42
N GLU A 626 17.26 19.66 -24.33
CA GLU A 626 17.42 20.37 -23.07
C GLU A 626 18.25 21.65 -23.30
N GLY A 627 17.81 22.78 -22.74
CA GLY A 627 18.41 24.10 -22.99
C GLY A 627 17.84 24.86 -24.20
N GLY A 628 16.89 24.27 -24.96
CA GLY A 628 16.09 24.98 -25.96
C GLY A 628 16.62 24.93 -27.39
N HIS A 629 17.68 24.16 -27.68
CA HIS A 629 18.06 23.87 -29.07
C HIS A 629 16.97 23.06 -29.76
N TYR A 630 16.84 23.22 -31.07
CA TYR A 630 15.83 22.56 -31.89
C TYR A 630 16.45 22.08 -33.20
N TYR A 631 16.24 20.82 -33.55
CA TYR A 631 16.57 20.26 -34.85
C TYR A 631 15.36 19.62 -35.51
N GLU A 632 15.24 19.75 -36.82
CA GLU A 632 14.24 19.11 -37.66
C GLU A 632 14.89 18.68 -38.98
N GLY A 633 14.99 17.39 -39.24
CA GLY A 633 15.70 16.89 -40.42
C GLY A 633 15.98 15.38 -40.38
N GLU A 634 16.88 14.93 -41.26
CA GLU A 634 17.24 13.51 -41.35
C GLU A 634 18.26 13.09 -40.26
N PHE A 635 18.12 11.84 -39.81
CA PHE A 635 19.02 11.15 -38.88
C PHE A 635 19.51 9.84 -39.50
N VAL A 636 20.77 9.47 -39.23
CA VAL A 636 21.30 8.14 -39.53
C VAL A 636 22.09 7.67 -38.32
N GLU A 637 21.62 6.59 -37.69
CA GLU A 637 22.23 6.00 -36.48
C GLU A 637 22.50 7.05 -35.39
N ASP A 638 21.45 7.77 -34.99
CA ASP A 638 21.47 8.83 -33.97
C ASP A 638 22.17 10.13 -34.35
N LYS A 639 22.76 10.23 -35.54
CA LYS A 639 23.50 11.41 -36.00
C LYS A 639 22.72 12.26 -37.00
N LEU A 640 22.84 13.57 -36.93
CA LEU A 640 22.29 14.50 -37.92
C LEU A 640 22.94 14.23 -39.28
N ASN A 641 22.11 13.97 -40.28
CA ASN A 641 22.54 13.70 -41.65
C ASN A 641 21.53 14.31 -42.63
N GLY A 642 21.86 14.33 -43.92
CA GLY A 642 20.92 14.76 -44.96
C GLY A 642 20.52 16.23 -44.83
N GLN A 643 19.29 16.58 -45.19
CA GLN A 643 18.78 17.96 -45.04
C GLN A 643 18.17 18.17 -43.65
N GLY A 644 18.41 19.34 -43.05
CA GLY A 644 17.81 19.69 -41.76
C GLY A 644 17.95 21.16 -41.36
N ILE A 645 17.13 21.55 -40.39
CA ILE A 645 17.06 22.89 -39.80
C ILE A 645 17.47 22.79 -38.33
N MET A 646 18.50 23.51 -37.92
CA MET A 646 18.91 23.69 -36.53
C MET A 646 18.59 25.12 -36.09
N LYS A 647 17.97 25.28 -34.92
CA LYS A 647 17.74 26.57 -34.25
C LYS A 647 18.37 26.53 -32.87
N TRP A 648 19.16 27.55 -32.56
CA TRP A 648 19.80 27.69 -31.25
C TRP A 648 19.01 28.67 -30.37
N PRO A 649 19.07 28.55 -29.04
CA PRO A 649 18.44 29.49 -28.11
C PRO A 649 18.88 30.95 -28.31
N SER A 650 20.07 31.15 -28.88
CA SER A 650 20.61 32.47 -29.25
C SER A 650 19.78 33.18 -30.34
N GLY A 651 18.93 32.45 -31.06
CA GLY A 651 18.22 32.93 -32.26
C GLY A 651 18.94 32.64 -33.58
N GLU A 652 20.15 32.06 -33.54
CA GLU A 652 20.83 31.57 -34.74
C GLU A 652 20.03 30.41 -35.38
N VAL A 653 20.02 30.35 -36.71
CA VAL A 653 19.33 29.29 -37.47
C VAL A 653 20.21 28.82 -38.62
N TYR A 654 20.38 27.50 -38.76
CA TYR A 654 21.03 26.88 -39.91
C TYR A 654 20.04 25.98 -40.63
N GLU A 655 19.93 26.12 -41.94
CA GLU A 655 19.11 25.29 -42.82
C GLU A 655 20.00 24.77 -43.95
N GLY A 656 20.18 23.46 -44.05
CA GLY A 656 21.01 22.87 -45.10
C GLY A 656 21.42 21.44 -44.82
N GLN A 657 22.48 21.02 -45.51
CA GLN A 657 22.98 19.66 -45.44
C GLN A 657 23.82 19.42 -44.17
N TRP A 658 23.71 18.19 -43.64
CA TRP A 658 24.38 17.67 -42.46
C TRP A 658 25.05 16.32 -42.78
N LYS A 659 26.17 16.05 -42.12
CA LYS A 659 26.85 14.76 -42.17
C LYS A 659 27.52 14.49 -40.83
N ASN A 660 27.11 13.41 -40.15
CA ASN A 660 27.65 13.03 -38.85
C ASN A 660 27.68 14.19 -37.84
N ASP A 661 26.54 14.83 -37.61
CA ASP A 661 26.36 15.94 -36.66
C ASP A 661 27.01 17.28 -37.04
N ARG A 662 27.65 17.35 -38.22
CA ARG A 662 28.33 18.57 -38.71
C ARG A 662 27.64 19.14 -39.93
N ARG A 663 27.64 20.47 -40.06
CA ARG A 663 27.21 21.16 -41.28
C ARG A 663 28.13 20.76 -42.42
N ASN A 664 27.55 20.27 -43.52
CA ASN A 664 28.31 19.74 -44.65
C ASN A 664 27.48 19.88 -45.92
N GLY A 665 28.05 20.34 -47.04
CA GLY A 665 27.31 20.57 -48.28
C GLY A 665 26.65 21.95 -48.34
N TYR A 666 25.61 22.14 -49.16
CA TYR A 666 24.97 23.46 -49.31
C TYR A 666 24.05 23.78 -48.12
N GLY A 667 24.13 25.02 -47.62
CA GLY A 667 23.28 25.49 -46.52
C GLY A 667 23.32 27.00 -46.29
N ILE A 668 22.36 27.48 -45.50
CA ILE A 668 22.16 28.88 -45.13
C ILE A 668 22.22 28.99 -43.59
N ASN A 669 23.19 29.73 -43.06
CA ASN A 669 23.21 30.14 -41.66
C ASN A 669 22.73 31.59 -41.53
N LYS A 670 21.75 31.83 -40.66
CA LYS A 670 21.24 33.15 -40.25
C LYS A 670 21.72 33.43 -38.83
N TYR A 671 22.59 34.42 -38.69
CA TYR A 671 23.18 34.81 -37.41
C TYR A 671 22.25 35.77 -36.64
N VAL A 672 22.47 35.86 -35.33
CA VAL A 672 21.68 36.72 -34.41
C VAL A 672 21.69 38.19 -34.82
N ASN A 673 22.79 38.67 -35.42
CA ASN A 673 22.91 40.05 -35.92
C ASN A 673 22.16 40.31 -37.24
N GLY A 674 21.40 39.33 -37.76
CA GLY A 674 20.64 39.41 -39.01
C GLY A 674 21.45 39.12 -40.28
N THR A 675 22.77 38.91 -40.17
CA THR A 675 23.60 38.54 -41.33
C THR A 675 23.32 37.08 -41.75
N LYS A 676 23.51 36.77 -43.04
CA LYS A 676 23.37 35.40 -43.56
C LYS A 676 24.64 34.93 -44.28
N ALA A 677 25.01 33.68 -44.08
CA ALA A 677 26.02 32.96 -44.85
C ALA A 677 25.33 31.84 -45.65
N GLU A 678 25.33 31.95 -46.98
CA GLU A 678 24.69 31.02 -47.90
C GLU A 678 25.73 30.44 -48.87
N GLY A 679 25.92 29.12 -48.89
CA GLY A 679 26.99 28.50 -49.65
C GLY A 679 27.34 27.08 -49.19
N ILE A 680 28.56 26.63 -49.52
CA ILE A 680 29.07 25.30 -49.22
C ILE A 680 29.76 25.27 -47.86
N TRP A 681 29.41 24.29 -47.04
CA TRP A 681 29.96 23.98 -45.72
C TRP A 681 30.74 22.66 -45.74
N GLU A 682 31.82 22.57 -44.98
CA GLU A 682 32.58 21.32 -44.80
C GLU A 682 33.06 21.23 -43.36
N ASP A 683 32.57 20.23 -42.61
CA ASP A 683 32.88 20.01 -41.20
C ASP A 683 32.72 21.29 -40.37
N ASP A 684 31.52 21.88 -40.43
CA ASP A 684 31.16 23.13 -39.73
C ASP A 684 31.85 24.41 -40.21
N ARG A 685 32.72 24.33 -41.21
CA ARG A 685 33.39 25.51 -41.81
C ARG A 685 32.70 25.96 -43.08
N PHE A 686 32.45 27.27 -43.19
CA PHE A 686 31.96 27.88 -44.42
C PHE A 686 33.11 28.01 -45.43
N ILE A 687 33.00 27.35 -46.59
CA ILE A 687 34.08 27.27 -47.58
C ILE A 687 33.92 28.31 -48.68
N SER A 688 32.74 28.41 -49.29
CA SER A 688 32.51 29.32 -50.41
C SER A 688 31.04 29.67 -50.57
N ARG A 689 30.76 30.88 -51.08
CA ARG A 689 29.40 31.27 -51.49
C ARG A 689 29.02 30.47 -52.74
N SER A 690 27.79 29.97 -52.79
CA SER A 690 27.28 29.35 -54.01
C SER A 690 27.30 30.37 -55.14
N SER A 691 28.08 30.10 -56.18
CA SER A 691 27.92 30.74 -57.47
C SER A 691 26.66 30.17 -58.12
N LYS A 692 25.47 30.69 -57.79
CA LYS A 692 24.31 30.52 -58.68
C LYS A 692 24.56 31.35 -59.94
N LYS A 693 24.82 30.68 -61.06
CA LYS A 693 24.18 31.03 -62.33
C LYS A 693 22.88 30.25 -62.43
#